data_AF-A0AAJ2UP70-F1
#
_entry.id   AF-A0AAJ2UP70-F1
#
_cell.length_a   1.000
_cell.length_b   1.000
_cell.length_c   1.000
_cell.angle_alpha   90.00
_cell.angle_beta   90.00
_cell.angle_gamma   90.00
#
_symmetry.space_group_name_H-M   'P 1'
#
loop_
_entity.id
_entity.type
_entity.pdbx_description
1 polymer ?
#
loop_
_entity_poly.entity_id
_entity_poly.type
_entity_poly.pdbx_seq_one_letter_code
_entity_poly.pdbx_strand_id
1 'polypeptide(L)'
;MAADTLKSTTGARGASGLRRLLLDNGALTALIVLVVAMSVLSGDFLTTDNLLNIGVQAAVTAILAFGVTFVIVSAGIDLSVGSVAALSATVLAWSATSEGVPVWIAVILAIGTGIACGLVNGFLISYGKLPPFIATLAMLSVGRGLSLVISQGSPIAFPESVSHLGDNLGGWLPVPVLVMVVLGVVTAVILGRTYIGRAMYAIGGNEEAARLSGLRVKRQKLVIYALSGLFAAAAGIVLASRLSSAQPQAAQGYELDAIAAVVIGGASLAGGTGKASGTLIGALILAVLRNGLNLLSVSAFWQQVVIGVVIALAVLLDTVRRKAGATPVTAGAGGSGDRRKQAVTYVLAAVVAAAVVGATSFLHSGSSAAKNEKIGLSLSTLNNPFFVQIRAGAQDEAKKLGVDLSVTDAQNDASQQANQLQNFTSEGLGTIIVNPVDSDAVTPAAKAVNKADIPLVAVDRAVNGANTAALVASDNVSGGELAAKSLAEKLGGKGEIVILQGQAGTSASRERGAGFAEGLKAYPGIKVLAKQPADWDRTKGLDVMTNLLQANPEVDGVFAENDEMALGAIKALGSKAGKSVQVIGFDGTADGLKAVEAGALYASVAQQPAELGRIAVRNAVKAAKGEKVAKSVMVPVKVVTSENVAEFSG
;
A
#
# COMPACT_ATOMS: atom_id res chain seq x y z
N MET A 1 -39.04 -43.26 26.47
CA MET A 1 -39.61 -43.44 27.84
C MET A 1 -38.71 -42.71 28.83
N ALA A 2 -39.34 -41.96 29.76
CA ALA A 2 -38.95 -41.48 31.10
C ALA A 2 -37.46 -41.29 31.46
N ALA A 3 -37.04 -40.34 32.29
CA ALA A 3 -37.57 -39.12 32.87
C ALA A 3 -36.36 -38.63 33.70
N ASP A 4 -35.94 -37.38 33.56
CA ASP A 4 -35.40 -36.65 34.72
C ASP A 4 -35.37 -35.14 34.44
N THR A 5 -36.48 -34.56 34.85
CA THR A 5 -36.72 -33.14 35.01
C THR A 5 -36.04 -32.58 36.26
N LEU A 6 -35.48 -31.37 36.12
CA LEU A 6 -35.33 -30.32 37.14
C LEU A 6 -34.32 -30.54 38.28
N LYS A 7 -33.16 -29.90 38.13
CA LYS A 7 -32.63 -29.03 39.20
C LYS A 7 -32.13 -27.71 38.59
N SER A 8 -32.93 -26.69 38.80
CA SER A 8 -32.54 -25.29 38.67
C SER A 8 -31.56 -24.96 39.80
N THR A 9 -30.37 -24.47 39.45
CA THR A 9 -29.64 -23.51 40.29
C THR A 9 -29.34 -22.27 39.46
N THR A 10 -30.21 -21.28 39.64
CA THR A 10 -29.96 -19.86 39.40
C THR A 10 -28.74 -19.40 40.20
N GLY A 11 -27.73 -18.83 39.52
CA GLY A 11 -26.65 -18.09 40.16
C GLY A 11 -25.39 -17.97 39.29
N ALA A 12 -24.92 -16.75 39.04
CA ALA A 12 -23.70 -16.37 38.29
C ALA A 12 -23.74 -16.44 36.74
N ARG A 13 -24.67 -15.69 36.12
CA ARG A 13 -24.74 -15.52 34.65
C ARG A 13 -23.91 -14.35 34.06
N GLY A 14 -23.20 -13.55 34.85
CA GLY A 14 -22.44 -12.40 34.32
C GLY A 14 -20.99 -12.70 33.93
N ALA A 15 -20.21 -13.25 34.86
CA ALA A 15 -18.75 -13.38 34.71
C ALA A 15 -18.29 -14.67 34.02
N SER A 16 -19.14 -15.71 33.94
CA SER A 16 -18.77 -17.02 33.39
C SER A 16 -18.86 -17.08 31.85
N GLY A 17 -19.77 -16.32 31.23
CA GLY A 17 -19.95 -16.28 29.78
C GLY A 17 -18.85 -15.52 29.05
N LEU A 18 -18.46 -14.34 29.56
CA LEU A 18 -17.39 -13.53 28.97
C LEU A 18 -16.03 -14.23 29.11
N ARG A 19 -15.74 -14.81 30.29
CA ARG A 19 -14.52 -15.60 30.51
C ARG A 19 -14.45 -16.80 29.57
N ARG A 20 -15.58 -17.49 29.34
CA ARG A 20 -15.64 -18.63 28.41
C ARG A 20 -15.48 -18.21 26.95
N LEU A 21 -16.13 -17.13 26.52
CA LEU A 21 -16.00 -16.56 25.17
C LEU A 21 -14.54 -16.15 24.85
N LEU A 22 -13.86 -15.51 25.81
CA LEU A 22 -12.46 -15.10 25.67
C LEU A 22 -11.51 -16.31 25.63
N LEU A 23 -11.69 -17.27 26.54
CA LEU A 23 -10.84 -18.47 26.62
C LEU A 23 -11.02 -19.42 25.43
N ASP A 24 -12.20 -19.45 24.81
CA ASP A 24 -12.51 -20.31 23.66
C ASP A 24 -12.05 -19.68 22.31
N ASN A 25 -11.75 -18.37 22.26
CA ASN A 25 -11.36 -17.67 21.05
C ASN A 25 -9.99 -16.98 21.18
N GLY A 26 -8.94 -17.74 20.89
CA GLY A 26 -7.55 -17.29 21.03
C GLY A 26 -7.21 -16.04 20.19
N ALA A 27 -7.79 -15.88 19.01
CA ALA A 27 -7.59 -14.69 18.18
C ALA A 27 -8.22 -13.45 18.82
N LEU A 28 -9.44 -13.56 19.37
CA LEU A 28 -10.11 -12.45 20.06
C LEU A 28 -9.33 -12.01 21.29
N THR A 29 -8.79 -12.97 22.06
CA THR A 29 -7.94 -12.66 23.21
C THR A 29 -6.66 -11.94 22.78
N ALA A 30 -6.00 -12.39 21.70
CA ALA A 30 -4.82 -11.71 21.17
C ALA A 30 -5.12 -10.26 20.75
N LEU A 31 -6.25 -10.03 20.08
CA LEU A 31 -6.70 -8.68 19.71
C LEU A 31 -6.92 -7.79 20.93
N ILE A 32 -7.59 -8.30 21.97
CA ILE A 32 -7.84 -7.52 23.19
C ILE A 32 -6.53 -7.16 23.89
N VAL A 33 -5.60 -8.12 24.03
CA VAL A 33 -4.29 -7.82 24.64
C VAL A 33 -3.54 -6.77 23.83
N LEU A 34 -3.57 -6.88 22.50
CA LEU A 34 -2.95 -5.91 21.62
C LEU A 34 -3.56 -4.51 21.79
N VAL A 35 -4.89 -4.40 21.80
CA VAL A 35 -5.61 -3.13 22.04
C VAL A 35 -5.23 -2.53 23.40
N VAL A 36 -5.20 -3.34 24.46
CA VAL A 36 -4.79 -2.87 25.80
C VAL A 36 -3.33 -2.40 25.80
N ALA A 37 -2.43 -3.16 25.18
CA ALA A 37 -1.02 -2.79 25.10
C ALA A 37 -0.82 -1.46 24.35
N MET A 38 -1.48 -1.28 23.20
CA MET A 38 -1.40 -0.02 22.44
C MET A 38 -1.99 1.16 23.22
N SER A 39 -3.09 0.94 23.94
CA SER A 39 -3.74 1.97 24.76
C SER A 39 -2.85 2.45 25.92
N VAL A 40 -2.00 1.57 26.46
CA VAL A 40 -1.05 1.93 27.51
C VAL A 40 0.16 2.68 26.95
N LEU A 41 0.56 2.39 25.71
CA LEU A 41 1.77 2.95 25.10
C LEU A 41 1.55 4.24 24.34
N SER A 42 0.31 4.53 23.92
CA SER A 42 -0.07 5.77 23.26
C SER A 42 -1.36 6.31 23.87
N GLY A 43 -1.32 7.56 24.32
CA GLY A 43 -2.50 8.28 24.83
C GLY A 43 -3.58 8.52 23.77
N ASP A 44 -3.20 8.52 22.49
CA ASP A 44 -4.09 8.84 21.37
C ASP A 44 -4.77 7.61 20.76
N PHE A 45 -4.36 6.40 21.19
CA PHE A 45 -4.80 5.15 20.57
C PHE A 45 -6.32 4.91 20.67
N LEU A 46 -6.93 5.26 21.82
CA LEU A 46 -8.36 5.05 22.06
C LEU A 46 -9.25 6.23 21.60
N THR A 47 -8.69 7.22 20.89
CA THR A 47 -9.49 8.29 20.31
C THR A 47 -10.48 7.75 19.27
N THR A 48 -11.67 8.36 19.18
CA THR A 48 -12.70 7.96 18.21
C THR A 48 -12.15 7.97 16.79
N ASP A 49 -11.36 8.99 16.43
CA ASP A 49 -10.77 9.13 15.10
C ASP A 49 -9.78 8.00 14.81
N ASN A 50 -8.92 7.65 15.78
CA ASN A 50 -8.00 6.54 15.60
C ASN A 50 -8.73 5.18 15.48
N LEU A 51 -9.78 4.94 16.27
CA LEU A 51 -10.57 3.70 16.18
C LEU A 51 -11.31 3.58 14.84
N LEU A 52 -11.87 4.68 14.33
CA LEU A 52 -12.48 4.71 12.99
C LEU A 52 -11.44 4.47 11.90
N ASN A 53 -10.25 5.07 12.04
CA ASN A 53 -9.14 4.88 11.11
C ASN A 53 -8.64 3.43 11.09
N ILE A 54 -8.50 2.78 12.25
CA ILE A 54 -8.21 1.33 12.33
C ILE A 54 -9.28 0.53 11.58
N GLY A 55 -10.56 0.89 11.71
CA GLY A 55 -11.66 0.28 10.97
C GLY A 55 -11.50 0.42 9.45
N VAL A 56 -11.16 1.61 8.96
CA VAL A 56 -10.92 1.88 7.54
C VAL A 56 -9.72 1.10 7.02
N GLN A 57 -8.63 1.03 7.79
CA GLN A 57 -7.43 0.27 7.48
C GLN A 57 -7.71 -1.23 7.41
N ALA A 58 -8.52 -1.75 8.34
CA ALA A 58 -8.92 -3.15 8.35
C ALA A 58 -9.85 -3.50 7.18
N ALA A 59 -10.68 -2.56 6.71
CA ALA A 59 -11.75 -2.84 5.76
C ALA A 59 -11.28 -3.51 4.46
N VAL A 60 -10.28 -2.93 3.78
CA VAL A 60 -9.82 -3.44 2.48
C VAL A 60 -9.21 -4.85 2.63
N THR A 61 -8.33 -5.03 3.63
CA THR A 61 -7.72 -6.32 3.93
C THR A 61 -8.76 -7.35 4.38
N ALA A 62 -9.74 -6.96 5.20
CA ALA A 62 -10.79 -7.85 5.68
C ALA A 62 -11.70 -8.31 4.54
N ILE A 63 -12.08 -7.42 3.62
CA ILE A 63 -12.88 -7.78 2.45
C ILE A 63 -12.14 -8.79 1.57
N LEU A 64 -10.86 -8.55 1.26
CA LEU A 64 -10.03 -9.53 0.55
C LEU A 64 -9.94 -10.86 1.31
N ALA A 65 -9.67 -10.79 2.61
CA ALA A 65 -9.55 -11.95 3.49
C ALA A 65 -10.84 -12.78 3.56
N PHE A 66 -12.01 -12.16 3.50
CA PHE A 66 -13.28 -12.90 3.43
C PHE A 66 -13.39 -13.73 2.14
N GLY A 67 -12.99 -13.17 0.99
CA GLY A 67 -12.91 -13.91 -0.27
C GLY A 67 -11.92 -15.08 -0.19
N VAL A 68 -10.72 -14.80 0.32
CA VAL A 68 -9.66 -15.78 0.55
C VAL A 68 -10.10 -16.88 1.55
N THR A 69 -10.99 -16.56 2.50
CA THR A 69 -11.51 -17.54 3.47
C THR A 69 -12.26 -18.68 2.75
N PHE A 70 -13.04 -18.37 1.71
CA PHE A 70 -13.72 -19.41 0.93
C PHE A 70 -12.72 -20.37 0.27
N VAL A 71 -11.65 -19.81 -0.28
CA VAL A 71 -10.58 -20.55 -0.96
C VAL A 71 -9.82 -21.43 0.04
N ILE A 72 -9.35 -20.85 1.15
CA ILE A 72 -8.58 -21.56 2.19
C ILE A 72 -9.41 -22.67 2.84
N VAL A 73 -10.68 -22.42 3.17
CA VAL A 73 -11.56 -23.46 3.73
C VAL A 73 -11.70 -24.66 2.80
N SER A 74 -11.61 -24.45 1.48
CA SER A 74 -11.65 -25.52 0.48
C SER A 74 -10.29 -26.17 0.16
N ALA A 75 -9.25 -25.90 0.96
CA ALA A 75 -7.86 -26.30 0.73
C ALA A 75 -7.23 -25.72 -0.55
N GLY A 76 -7.69 -24.55 -1.00
CA GLY A 76 -7.12 -23.80 -2.12
C GLY A 76 -6.19 -22.68 -1.66
N ILE A 77 -5.55 -22.02 -2.64
CA ILE A 77 -4.77 -20.79 -2.45
C ILE A 77 -5.13 -19.84 -3.60
N ASP A 78 -5.35 -18.57 -3.29
CA ASP A 78 -5.56 -17.52 -4.28
C ASP A 78 -4.62 -16.33 -4.02
N LEU A 79 -3.55 -16.24 -4.81
CA LEU A 79 -2.60 -15.12 -4.76
C LEU A 79 -3.01 -13.95 -5.66
N SER A 80 -4.03 -14.11 -6.49
CA SER A 80 -4.41 -13.08 -7.46
C SER A 80 -5.25 -11.96 -6.89
N VAL A 81 -5.76 -12.09 -5.65
CA VAL A 81 -6.76 -11.18 -5.08
C VAL A 81 -6.33 -9.71 -5.07
N GLY A 82 -5.06 -9.41 -4.82
CA GLY A 82 -4.53 -8.04 -4.86
C GLY A 82 -4.50 -7.46 -6.29
N SER A 83 -4.01 -8.22 -7.27
CA SER A 83 -3.97 -7.75 -8.66
C SER A 83 -5.34 -7.70 -9.32
N VAL A 84 -6.26 -8.60 -8.96
CA VAL A 84 -7.66 -8.59 -9.41
C VAL A 84 -8.41 -7.40 -8.82
N ALA A 85 -8.13 -7.03 -7.57
CA ALA A 85 -8.65 -5.80 -6.98
C ALA A 85 -8.18 -4.55 -7.73
N ALA A 86 -6.88 -4.46 -8.03
CA ALA A 86 -6.31 -3.38 -8.83
C ALA A 86 -6.92 -3.31 -10.24
N LEU A 87 -7.00 -4.45 -10.94
CA LEU A 87 -7.61 -4.52 -12.27
C LEU A 87 -9.08 -4.09 -12.25
N SER A 88 -9.87 -4.55 -11.27
CA SER A 88 -11.28 -4.20 -11.15
C SER A 88 -11.47 -2.70 -10.87
N ALA A 89 -10.61 -2.11 -10.03
CA ALA A 89 -10.56 -0.67 -9.80
C ALA A 89 -10.19 0.12 -11.07
N THR A 90 -9.19 -0.35 -11.83
CA THR A 90 -8.78 0.27 -13.09
C THR A 90 -9.89 0.21 -14.12
N VAL A 91 -10.61 -0.92 -14.25
CA VAL A 91 -11.79 -1.04 -15.13
C VAL A 91 -12.90 -0.09 -14.71
N LEU A 92 -13.16 0.06 -13.40
CA LEU A 92 -14.11 1.04 -12.88
C LEU A 92 -13.73 2.46 -13.33
N ALA A 93 -12.47 2.86 -13.11
CA ALA A 93 -12.01 4.22 -13.41
C ALA A 93 -11.96 4.51 -14.90
N TRP A 94 -11.41 3.59 -15.67
CA TRP A 94 -11.34 3.70 -17.12
C TRP A 94 -12.74 3.83 -17.74
N SER A 95 -13.69 2.97 -17.35
CA SER A 95 -15.04 3.03 -17.91
C SER A 95 -15.82 4.27 -17.44
N ALA A 96 -15.67 4.69 -16.18
CA ALA A 96 -16.37 5.88 -15.67
C ALA A 96 -15.78 7.21 -16.16
N THR A 97 -14.46 7.30 -16.31
CA THR A 97 -13.75 8.55 -16.64
C THR A 97 -13.43 8.67 -18.12
N SER A 98 -12.87 7.63 -18.74
CA SER A 98 -12.38 7.70 -20.13
C SER A 98 -13.49 7.43 -21.15
N GLU A 99 -14.35 6.45 -20.87
CA GLU A 99 -15.47 6.08 -21.75
C GLU A 99 -16.78 6.81 -21.39
N GLY A 100 -16.82 7.52 -20.26
CA GLY A 100 -17.99 8.28 -19.80
C GLY A 100 -19.22 7.42 -19.45
N VAL A 101 -19.01 6.13 -19.16
CA VAL A 101 -20.09 5.20 -18.80
C VAL A 101 -20.66 5.57 -17.42
N PRO A 102 -21.99 5.52 -17.22
CA PRO A 102 -22.60 5.77 -15.90
C PRO A 102 -21.98 4.91 -14.80
N VAL A 103 -21.72 5.52 -13.64
CA VAL A 103 -21.01 4.90 -12.50
C VAL A 103 -21.57 3.53 -12.10
N TRP A 104 -22.89 3.37 -12.07
CA TRP A 104 -23.51 2.11 -11.67
C TRP A 104 -23.21 0.96 -12.67
N ILE A 105 -23.09 1.27 -13.98
CA ILE A 105 -22.65 0.30 -14.99
C ILE A 105 -21.17 0.01 -14.81
N ALA A 106 -20.35 1.05 -14.58
CA ALA A 106 -18.92 0.90 -14.34
C ALA A 106 -18.63 0.00 -13.12
N VAL A 107 -19.43 0.10 -12.05
CA VAL A 107 -19.39 -0.79 -10.88
C VAL A 107 -19.75 -2.24 -11.25
N ILE A 108 -20.77 -2.45 -12.08
CA ILE A 108 -21.13 -3.79 -12.57
C ILE A 108 -20.00 -4.38 -13.41
N LEU A 109 -19.37 -3.59 -14.28
CA LEU A 109 -18.22 -4.02 -15.08
C LEU A 109 -17.05 -4.42 -14.19
N ALA A 110 -16.71 -3.60 -13.18
CA ALA A 110 -15.64 -3.90 -12.23
C ALA A 110 -15.89 -5.20 -11.45
N ILE A 111 -17.12 -5.39 -10.93
CA ILE A 111 -17.51 -6.63 -10.26
C ILE A 111 -17.44 -7.83 -11.23
N GLY A 112 -17.91 -7.63 -12.46
CA GLY A 112 -17.86 -8.62 -13.54
C GLY A 112 -16.43 -9.05 -13.86
N THR A 113 -15.48 -8.11 -13.92
CA THR A 113 -14.06 -8.38 -14.12
C THR A 113 -13.51 -9.27 -13.01
N GLY A 114 -13.78 -8.94 -11.75
CA GLY A 114 -13.34 -9.77 -10.63
C GLY A 114 -13.90 -11.20 -10.68
N ILE A 115 -15.21 -11.33 -10.91
CA ILE A 115 -15.87 -12.64 -11.08
C ILE A 115 -15.25 -13.41 -12.25
N ALA A 116 -15.00 -12.75 -13.38
CA ALA A 116 -14.40 -13.38 -14.56
C ALA A 116 -12.99 -13.91 -14.28
N CYS A 117 -12.12 -13.11 -13.64
CA CYS A 117 -10.80 -13.56 -13.20
C CYS A 117 -10.89 -14.77 -12.25
N GLY A 118 -11.81 -14.72 -11.29
CA GLY A 118 -12.08 -15.82 -10.37
C GLY A 118 -12.57 -17.09 -11.08
N LEU A 119 -13.46 -16.96 -12.05
CA LEU A 119 -13.94 -18.08 -12.86
C LEU A 119 -12.82 -18.71 -13.70
N VAL A 120 -11.93 -17.90 -14.28
CA VAL A 120 -10.75 -18.39 -15.00
C VAL A 120 -9.84 -19.19 -14.08
N ASN A 121 -9.53 -18.68 -12.88
CA ASN A 121 -8.78 -19.43 -11.87
C ASN A 121 -9.48 -20.75 -11.52
N GLY A 122 -10.77 -20.70 -11.18
CA GLY A 122 -11.55 -21.88 -10.84
C GLY A 122 -11.61 -22.92 -11.98
N PHE A 123 -11.65 -22.47 -13.24
CA PHE A 123 -11.66 -23.33 -14.42
C PHE A 123 -10.31 -24.01 -14.61
N LEU A 124 -9.23 -23.26 -14.58
CA LEU A 124 -7.86 -23.76 -14.71
C LEU A 124 -7.53 -24.79 -13.63
N ILE A 125 -8.01 -24.58 -12.40
CA ILE A 125 -7.80 -25.50 -11.27
C ILE A 125 -8.68 -26.76 -11.41
N SER A 126 -9.96 -26.59 -11.74
CA SER A 126 -10.94 -27.69 -11.69
C SER A 126 -10.94 -28.57 -12.94
N TYR A 127 -10.72 -27.97 -14.10
CA TYR A 127 -10.78 -28.62 -15.41
C TYR A 127 -9.39 -28.72 -16.03
N GLY A 128 -8.59 -27.66 -15.93
CA GLY A 128 -7.19 -27.66 -16.35
C GLY A 128 -6.26 -28.47 -15.45
N LYS A 129 -6.72 -28.86 -14.24
CA LYS A 129 -5.95 -29.60 -13.21
C LYS A 129 -4.65 -28.89 -12.81
N LEU A 130 -4.58 -27.58 -12.99
CA LEU A 130 -3.43 -26.81 -12.50
C LEU A 130 -3.45 -26.73 -10.98
N PRO A 131 -2.29 -26.81 -10.31
CA PRO A 131 -2.20 -26.52 -8.88
C PRO A 131 -2.72 -25.09 -8.59
N PRO A 132 -3.52 -24.87 -7.52
CA PRO A 132 -4.11 -23.57 -7.21
C PRO A 132 -3.13 -22.40 -7.17
N PHE A 133 -1.96 -22.61 -6.56
CA PHE A 133 -0.91 -21.61 -6.49
C PHE A 133 -0.43 -21.17 -7.89
N ILE A 134 -0.26 -22.09 -8.83
CA ILE A 134 0.21 -21.78 -10.19
C ILE A 134 -0.85 -21.01 -10.98
N ALA A 135 -2.10 -21.47 -10.95
CA ALA A 135 -3.19 -20.79 -11.65
C ALA A 135 -3.37 -19.35 -11.16
N THR A 136 -3.34 -19.15 -9.83
CA THR A 136 -3.55 -17.83 -9.25
C THR A 136 -2.32 -16.94 -9.32
N LEU A 137 -1.10 -17.48 -9.35
CA LEU A 137 0.11 -16.70 -9.64
C LEU A 137 0.13 -16.24 -11.11
N ALA A 138 -0.32 -17.07 -12.06
CA ALA A 138 -0.50 -16.64 -13.44
C ALA A 138 -1.53 -15.51 -13.55
N MET A 139 -2.68 -15.64 -12.87
CA MET A 139 -3.68 -14.57 -12.81
C MET A 139 -3.18 -13.32 -12.07
N LEU A 140 -2.28 -13.47 -11.10
CA LEU A 140 -1.61 -12.33 -10.46
C LEU A 140 -0.92 -11.47 -11.52
N SER A 141 -0.07 -12.08 -12.34
CA SER A 141 0.66 -11.42 -13.43
C SER A 141 -0.27 -10.87 -14.50
N VAL A 142 -1.28 -11.62 -14.94
CA VAL A 142 -2.26 -11.17 -15.94
C VAL A 142 -3.05 -9.97 -15.41
N GLY A 143 -3.57 -10.03 -14.19
CA GLY A 143 -4.33 -8.94 -13.58
C GLY A 143 -3.51 -7.67 -13.45
N ARG A 144 -2.25 -7.79 -12.99
CA ARG A 144 -1.33 -6.66 -12.86
C ARG A 144 -0.96 -6.08 -14.22
N GLY A 145 -0.66 -6.93 -15.21
CA GLY A 145 -0.32 -6.51 -16.57
C GLY A 145 -1.49 -5.82 -17.27
N LEU A 146 -2.70 -6.38 -17.20
CA LEU A 146 -3.89 -5.76 -17.79
C LEU A 146 -4.24 -4.43 -17.12
N SER A 147 -4.05 -4.32 -15.81
CA SER A 147 -4.22 -3.05 -15.10
C SER A 147 -3.29 -1.97 -15.67
N LEU A 148 -2.00 -2.30 -15.86
CA LEU A 148 -1.02 -1.40 -16.49
C LEU A 148 -1.36 -1.05 -17.93
N VAL A 149 -1.83 -2.03 -18.73
CA VAL A 149 -2.19 -1.81 -20.14
C VAL A 149 -3.39 -0.87 -20.27
N ILE A 150 -4.45 -1.10 -19.49
CA ILE A 150 -5.65 -0.26 -19.52
C ILE A 150 -5.32 1.16 -19.05
N SER A 151 -4.49 1.28 -18.02
CA SER A 151 -4.14 2.56 -17.43
C SER A 151 -2.98 3.28 -18.13
N GLN A 152 -2.36 2.65 -19.14
CA GLN A 152 -1.12 3.13 -19.77
C GLN A 152 -0.02 3.43 -18.74
N GLY A 153 0.07 2.61 -17.71
CA GLY A 153 1.01 2.78 -16.59
C GLY A 153 0.68 3.91 -15.62
N SER A 154 -0.37 4.70 -15.89
CA SER A 154 -0.72 5.91 -15.13
C SER A 154 -1.94 5.70 -14.23
N PRO A 155 -2.02 6.34 -13.05
CA PRO A 155 -3.24 6.38 -12.26
C PRO A 155 -4.40 7.05 -13.02
N ILE A 156 -5.62 6.56 -12.85
CA ILE A 156 -6.83 7.13 -13.45
C ILE A 156 -7.67 7.76 -12.33
N ALA A 157 -7.77 9.09 -12.33
CA ALA A 157 -8.60 9.82 -11.37
C ALA A 157 -10.09 9.49 -11.54
N PHE A 158 -10.83 9.48 -10.43
CA PHE A 158 -12.26 9.30 -10.44
C PHE A 158 -13.03 10.60 -10.61
N PRO A 159 -14.20 10.59 -11.28
CA PRO A 159 -15.12 11.70 -11.20
C PRO A 159 -15.70 11.81 -9.78
N GLU A 160 -16.10 13.01 -9.36
CA GLU A 160 -16.62 13.26 -8.01
C GLU A 160 -17.78 12.31 -7.65
N SER A 161 -18.62 11.93 -8.61
CA SER A 161 -19.72 10.97 -8.42
C SER A 161 -19.29 9.58 -7.94
N VAL A 162 -18.07 9.14 -8.25
CA VAL A 162 -17.49 7.88 -7.76
C VAL A 162 -16.77 8.10 -6.43
N SER A 163 -16.15 9.27 -6.22
CA SER A 163 -15.44 9.59 -4.98
C SER A 163 -16.35 9.53 -3.74
N HIS A 164 -17.65 9.86 -3.88
CA HIS A 164 -18.64 9.75 -2.81
C HIS A 164 -18.88 8.32 -2.29
N LEU A 165 -18.51 7.28 -3.06
CA LEU A 165 -18.52 5.90 -2.55
C LEU A 165 -17.42 5.65 -1.50
N GLY A 166 -16.40 6.51 -1.44
CA GLY A 166 -15.33 6.47 -0.44
C GLY A 166 -15.59 7.32 0.80
N ASP A 167 -16.66 8.14 0.80
CA ASP A 167 -16.97 9.10 1.86
C ASP A 167 -17.59 8.45 3.12
N ASN A 168 -17.87 9.28 4.13
CA ASN A 168 -18.58 8.87 5.35
C ASN A 168 -20.10 8.93 5.15
N LEU A 169 -20.79 7.85 5.49
CA LEU A 169 -22.25 7.84 5.61
C LEU A 169 -22.67 8.64 6.86
N GLY A 170 -23.54 9.63 6.66
CA GLY A 170 -24.04 10.48 7.74
C GLY A 170 -22.97 11.34 8.42
N GLY A 171 -21.78 11.49 7.80
CA GLY A 171 -20.67 12.29 8.32
C GLY A 171 -19.76 11.60 9.34
N TRP A 172 -20.13 10.43 9.89
CA TRP A 172 -19.39 9.77 10.97
C TRP A 172 -19.01 8.31 10.69
N LEU A 173 -19.73 7.59 9.83
CA LEU A 173 -19.45 6.16 9.56
C LEU A 173 -18.76 5.98 8.20
N PRO A 174 -17.49 5.56 8.15
CA PRO A 174 -16.80 5.35 6.88
C PRO A 174 -17.47 4.24 6.06
N VAL A 175 -17.80 4.52 4.79
CA VAL A 175 -18.38 3.53 3.87
C VAL A 175 -17.51 2.27 3.74
N PRO A 176 -16.15 2.33 3.73
CA PRO A 176 -15.32 1.11 3.75
C PRO A 176 -15.67 0.15 4.89
N VAL A 177 -15.94 0.67 6.10
CA VAL A 177 -16.29 -0.14 7.27
C VAL A 177 -17.68 -0.77 7.10
N LEU A 178 -18.64 -0.04 6.54
CA LEU A 178 -19.97 -0.56 6.23
C LEU A 178 -19.89 -1.73 5.24
N VAL A 179 -19.16 -1.56 4.14
CA VAL A 179 -18.97 -2.60 3.11
C VAL A 179 -18.29 -3.83 3.72
N MET A 180 -17.26 -3.63 4.55
CA MET A 180 -16.63 -4.71 5.31
C MET A 180 -17.63 -5.47 6.17
N VAL A 181 -18.48 -4.79 6.94
CA VAL A 181 -19.48 -5.45 7.80
C VAL A 181 -20.49 -6.24 6.98
N VAL A 182 -21.03 -5.64 5.90
CA VAL A 182 -22.00 -6.30 5.01
C VAL A 182 -21.39 -7.56 4.39
N LEU A 183 -20.19 -7.44 3.80
CA LEU A 183 -19.51 -8.57 3.18
C LEU A 183 -19.07 -9.63 4.21
N GLY A 184 -18.72 -9.23 5.42
CA GLY A 184 -18.46 -10.16 6.53
C GLY A 184 -19.69 -10.96 6.92
N VAL A 185 -20.87 -10.32 6.99
CA VAL A 185 -22.16 -11.01 7.22
C VAL A 185 -22.49 -11.95 6.08
N VAL A 186 -22.33 -11.52 4.82
CA VAL A 186 -22.52 -12.38 3.64
C VAL A 186 -21.63 -13.61 3.71
N THR A 187 -20.34 -13.44 4.04
CA THR A 187 -19.40 -14.56 4.22
C THR A 187 -19.82 -15.50 5.34
N ALA A 188 -20.27 -14.96 6.47
CA ALA A 188 -20.75 -15.77 7.59
C ALA A 188 -21.98 -16.60 7.21
N VAL A 189 -22.92 -16.02 6.46
CA VAL A 189 -24.11 -16.71 5.95
C VAL A 189 -23.73 -17.78 4.92
N ILE A 190 -22.86 -17.46 3.96
CA ILE A 190 -22.40 -18.43 2.95
C ILE A 190 -21.75 -19.63 3.63
N LEU A 191 -20.78 -19.40 4.53
CA LEU A 191 -20.07 -20.48 5.21
C LEU A 191 -20.97 -21.29 6.17
N GLY A 192 -21.79 -20.61 6.97
CA GLY A 192 -22.53 -21.25 8.06
C GLY A 192 -23.93 -21.76 7.72
N ARG A 193 -24.57 -21.21 6.68
CA ARG A 193 -26.00 -21.45 6.40
C ARG A 193 -26.29 -22.00 5.00
N THR A 194 -25.34 -21.97 4.06
CA THR A 194 -25.61 -22.40 2.67
C THR A 194 -25.04 -23.78 2.33
N TYR A 195 -25.56 -24.39 1.24
CA TYR A 195 -25.01 -25.61 0.67
C TYR A 195 -23.57 -25.42 0.17
N ILE A 196 -23.28 -24.27 -0.44
CA ILE A 196 -21.95 -23.93 -0.95
C ILE A 196 -20.92 -23.96 0.18
N GLY A 197 -21.23 -23.36 1.34
CA GLY A 197 -20.36 -23.39 2.52
C GLY A 197 -20.08 -24.80 3.03
N ARG A 198 -21.11 -25.64 3.19
CA ARG A 198 -20.94 -27.05 3.59
C ARG A 198 -20.07 -27.83 2.61
N ALA A 199 -20.25 -27.58 1.30
CA ALA A 199 -19.43 -28.20 0.27
C ALA A 199 -17.97 -27.74 0.35
N MET A 200 -17.69 -26.46 0.64
CA MET A 200 -16.33 -25.95 0.86
C MET A 200 -15.61 -26.69 1.98
N TYR A 201 -16.25 -26.83 3.16
CA TYR A 201 -15.67 -27.57 4.29
C TYR A 201 -15.45 -29.06 3.98
N ALA A 202 -16.40 -29.70 3.29
CA ALA A 202 -16.26 -31.11 2.90
C ALA A 202 -15.10 -31.32 1.93
N ILE A 203 -14.96 -30.44 0.92
CA ILE A 203 -13.85 -30.48 -0.05
C ILE A 203 -12.51 -30.27 0.67
N GLY A 204 -12.42 -29.28 1.56
CA GLY A 204 -11.19 -29.00 2.29
C GLY A 204 -10.80 -30.10 3.30
N GLY A 205 -11.77 -30.82 3.85
CA GLY A 205 -11.49 -31.97 4.72
C GLY A 205 -10.92 -33.17 3.96
N ASN A 206 -11.56 -33.53 2.84
CA ASN A 206 -11.05 -34.54 1.92
C ASN A 206 -11.78 -34.44 0.57
N GLU A 207 -11.07 -33.94 -0.44
CA GLU A 207 -11.64 -33.72 -1.78
C GLU A 207 -12.13 -35.02 -2.45
N GLU A 208 -11.41 -36.12 -2.26
CA GLU A 208 -11.75 -37.42 -2.83
C GLU A 208 -13.03 -37.98 -2.19
N ALA A 209 -13.11 -37.93 -0.86
CA ALA A 209 -14.30 -38.36 -0.13
C ALA A 209 -15.52 -37.49 -0.46
N ALA A 210 -15.34 -36.17 -0.61
CA ALA A 210 -16.38 -35.25 -1.04
C ALA A 210 -16.93 -35.64 -2.43
N ARG A 211 -16.05 -35.97 -3.39
CA ARG A 211 -16.43 -36.42 -4.72
C ARG A 211 -17.20 -37.74 -4.68
N LEU A 212 -16.70 -38.73 -3.93
CA LEU A 212 -17.35 -40.04 -3.77
C LEU A 212 -18.71 -39.93 -3.06
N SER A 213 -18.87 -38.92 -2.20
CA SER A 213 -20.14 -38.58 -1.53
C SER A 213 -21.11 -37.80 -2.43
N GLY A 214 -20.83 -37.67 -3.73
CA GLY A 214 -21.73 -37.06 -4.72
C GLY A 214 -21.61 -35.55 -4.89
N LEU A 215 -20.67 -34.87 -4.22
CA LEU A 215 -20.45 -33.44 -4.45
C LEU A 215 -19.81 -33.20 -5.82
N ARG A 216 -20.36 -32.24 -6.57
CA ARG A 216 -19.80 -31.76 -7.84
C ARG A 216 -18.60 -30.85 -7.59
N VAL A 217 -17.51 -31.41 -7.07
CA VAL A 217 -16.30 -30.68 -6.62
C VAL A 217 -15.83 -29.65 -7.64
N LYS A 218 -15.75 -30.01 -8.93
CA LYS A 218 -15.32 -29.09 -10.00
C LYS A 218 -16.20 -27.84 -10.11
N ARG A 219 -17.52 -27.99 -9.99
CA ARG A 219 -18.45 -26.85 -10.03
C ARG A 219 -18.37 -26.01 -8.76
N GLN A 220 -18.13 -26.64 -7.61
CA GLN A 220 -17.95 -25.93 -6.35
C GLN A 220 -16.69 -25.07 -6.37
N LYS A 221 -15.58 -25.62 -6.87
CA LYS A 221 -14.32 -24.87 -7.05
C LYS A 221 -14.52 -23.65 -7.96
N LEU A 222 -15.25 -23.76 -9.08
CA LEU A 222 -15.60 -22.59 -9.91
C LEU A 222 -16.29 -21.48 -9.08
N VAL A 223 -17.31 -21.84 -8.30
CA VAL A 223 -18.03 -20.88 -7.46
C VAL A 223 -17.14 -20.27 -6.37
N ILE A 224 -16.26 -21.08 -5.76
CA ILE A 224 -15.32 -20.63 -4.73
C ILE A 224 -14.40 -19.52 -5.26
N TYR A 225 -13.75 -19.74 -6.40
CA TYR A 225 -12.87 -18.71 -6.96
C TYR A 225 -13.63 -17.53 -7.56
N ALA A 226 -14.85 -17.73 -8.09
CA ALA A 226 -15.72 -16.62 -8.49
C ALA A 226 -16.10 -15.71 -7.30
N LEU A 227 -16.38 -16.28 -6.13
CA LEU A 227 -16.62 -15.52 -4.90
C LEU A 227 -15.34 -14.79 -4.43
N SER A 228 -14.17 -15.43 -4.53
CA SER A 228 -12.88 -14.78 -4.26
C SER A 228 -12.70 -13.54 -5.14
N GLY A 229 -12.93 -13.68 -6.45
CA GLY A 229 -12.85 -12.60 -7.42
C GLY A 229 -13.89 -11.48 -7.20
N LEU A 230 -15.12 -11.82 -6.79
CA LEU A 230 -16.14 -10.84 -6.40
C LEU A 230 -15.68 -9.98 -5.21
N PHE A 231 -15.14 -10.62 -4.17
CA PHE A 231 -14.65 -9.90 -2.99
C PHE A 231 -13.39 -9.09 -3.30
N ALA A 232 -12.51 -9.58 -4.18
CA ALA A 232 -11.39 -8.82 -4.71
C ALA A 232 -11.84 -7.56 -5.46
N ALA A 233 -12.84 -7.67 -6.34
CA ALA A 233 -13.41 -6.50 -7.00
C ALA A 233 -14.03 -5.51 -6.01
N ALA A 234 -14.81 -5.99 -5.03
CA ALA A 234 -15.40 -5.12 -4.01
C ALA A 234 -14.33 -4.38 -3.19
N ALA A 235 -13.26 -5.08 -2.79
CA ALA A 235 -12.13 -4.45 -2.10
C ALA A 235 -11.43 -3.42 -2.98
N GLY A 236 -11.21 -3.71 -4.26
CA GLY A 236 -10.62 -2.78 -5.23
C GLY A 236 -11.45 -1.51 -5.42
N ILE A 237 -12.78 -1.64 -5.53
CA ILE A 237 -13.70 -0.51 -5.63
C ILE A 237 -13.62 0.35 -4.36
N VAL A 238 -13.67 -0.27 -3.18
CA VAL A 238 -13.55 0.45 -1.89
C VAL A 238 -12.21 1.18 -1.80
N LEU A 239 -11.12 0.50 -2.17
CA LEU A 239 -9.76 1.06 -2.13
C LEU A 239 -9.63 2.27 -3.06
N ALA A 240 -10.03 2.12 -4.31
CA ALA A 240 -9.93 3.20 -5.27
C ALA A 240 -10.85 4.38 -4.90
N SER A 241 -12.06 4.10 -4.39
CA SER A 241 -13.02 5.15 -4.01
C SER A 241 -12.46 5.97 -2.85
N ARG A 242 -11.83 5.30 -1.87
CA ARG A 242 -11.11 5.93 -0.77
C ARG A 242 -9.99 6.86 -1.25
N LEU A 243 -9.31 6.49 -2.34
CA LEU A 243 -8.20 7.27 -2.91
C LEU A 243 -8.67 8.28 -3.97
N SER A 244 -9.94 8.27 -4.37
CA SER A 244 -10.44 9.05 -5.53
C SER A 244 -9.64 8.83 -6.83
N SER A 245 -8.94 7.70 -6.93
CA SER A 245 -8.07 7.37 -8.06
C SER A 245 -7.83 5.86 -8.09
N ALA A 246 -7.87 5.26 -9.28
CA ALA A 246 -7.45 3.89 -9.49
C ALA A 246 -5.96 3.86 -9.85
N GLN A 247 -5.16 3.31 -8.93
CA GLN A 247 -3.74 3.08 -9.16
C GLN A 247 -3.52 1.67 -9.72
N PRO A 248 -2.86 1.53 -10.88
CA PRO A 248 -2.67 0.23 -11.50
C PRO A 248 -1.79 -0.70 -10.66
N GLN A 249 -0.96 -0.14 -9.78
CA GLN A 249 -0.13 -0.88 -8.83
C GLN A 249 -0.76 -1.08 -7.44
N ALA A 250 -1.99 -0.62 -7.19
CA ALA A 250 -2.66 -0.73 -5.89
C ALA A 250 -2.73 -2.16 -5.35
N ALA A 251 -2.93 -2.30 -4.03
CA ALA A 251 -3.11 -3.58 -3.34
C ALA A 251 -1.97 -4.59 -3.57
N GLN A 252 -0.75 -4.12 -3.84
CA GLN A 252 0.41 -4.99 -3.97
C GLN A 252 0.78 -5.60 -2.61
N GLY A 253 0.91 -6.92 -2.55
CA GLY A 253 1.20 -7.64 -1.29
C GLY A 253 -0.02 -7.84 -0.40
N TYR A 254 -1.19 -7.26 -0.73
CA TYR A 254 -2.40 -7.41 0.07
C TYR A 254 -2.95 -8.85 0.00
N GLU A 255 -2.58 -9.63 -1.02
CA GLU A 255 -2.82 -11.06 -1.08
C GLU A 255 -2.16 -11.82 0.09
N LEU A 256 -0.95 -11.42 0.49
CA LEU A 256 -0.26 -12.02 1.63
C LEU A 256 -0.89 -11.57 2.96
N ASP A 257 -1.29 -10.30 3.05
CA ASP A 257 -2.02 -9.78 4.20
C ASP A 257 -3.38 -10.47 4.40
N ALA A 258 -4.11 -10.72 3.30
CA ALA A 258 -5.39 -11.40 3.34
C ALA A 258 -5.23 -12.85 3.82
N ILE A 259 -4.23 -13.59 3.30
CA ILE A 259 -3.90 -14.94 3.77
C ILE A 259 -3.50 -14.92 5.25
N ALA A 260 -2.64 -13.97 5.65
CA ALA A 260 -2.22 -13.79 7.03
C ALA A 260 -3.41 -13.54 7.97
N ALA A 261 -4.32 -12.64 7.61
CA ALA A 261 -5.53 -12.36 8.37
C ALA A 261 -6.40 -13.61 8.56
N VAL A 262 -6.59 -14.40 7.50
CA VAL A 262 -7.37 -15.65 7.56
C VAL A 262 -6.71 -16.69 8.48
N VAL A 263 -5.38 -16.83 8.41
CA VAL A 263 -4.62 -17.80 9.21
C VAL A 263 -4.51 -17.38 10.68
N ILE A 264 -4.21 -16.11 10.97
CA ILE A 264 -4.23 -15.55 12.33
C ILE A 264 -5.64 -15.68 12.93
N GLY A 265 -6.67 -15.52 12.09
CA GLY A 265 -8.08 -15.75 12.42
C GLY A 265 -8.45 -17.20 12.72
N GLY A 266 -7.53 -18.16 12.51
CA GLY A 266 -7.68 -19.56 12.91
C GLY A 266 -8.21 -20.50 11.82
N ALA A 267 -8.23 -20.07 10.55
CA ALA A 267 -8.47 -20.98 9.43
C ALA A 267 -7.22 -21.79 9.09
N SER A 268 -7.40 -23.01 8.58
CA SER A 268 -6.27 -23.87 8.20
C SER A 268 -5.97 -23.82 6.72
N LEU A 269 -4.69 -23.63 6.37
CA LEU A 269 -4.21 -23.78 4.99
C LEU A 269 -4.40 -25.20 4.43
N ALA A 270 -4.60 -26.20 5.29
CA ALA A 270 -4.92 -27.56 4.86
C ALA A 270 -6.41 -27.72 4.46
N GLY A 271 -7.24 -26.71 4.71
CA GLY A 271 -8.68 -26.75 4.47
C GLY A 271 -9.50 -27.33 5.62
N GLY A 272 -10.82 -27.31 5.44
CA GLY A 272 -11.80 -27.90 6.37
C GLY A 272 -12.07 -27.07 7.64
N THR A 273 -11.34 -25.99 7.89
CA THR A 273 -11.56 -25.11 9.06
C THR A 273 -11.39 -23.63 8.70
N GLY A 274 -12.21 -22.78 9.33
CA GLY A 274 -12.21 -21.32 9.14
C GLY A 274 -13.58 -20.73 9.42
N LYS A 275 -13.66 -19.45 9.81
CA LYS A 275 -14.92 -18.74 10.06
C LYS A 275 -14.76 -17.28 9.68
N ALA A 276 -15.82 -16.64 9.17
CA ALA A 276 -15.83 -15.22 8.84
C ALA A 276 -15.44 -14.33 10.05
N SER A 277 -15.94 -14.65 11.25
CA SER A 277 -15.60 -13.89 12.46
C SER A 277 -14.12 -14.02 12.84
N GLY A 278 -13.51 -15.18 12.63
CA GLY A 278 -12.06 -15.37 12.83
C GLY A 278 -11.26 -14.52 11.87
N THR A 279 -11.61 -14.54 10.59
CA THR A 279 -10.99 -13.72 9.54
C THR A 279 -11.06 -12.22 9.86
N LEU A 280 -12.21 -11.72 10.31
CA LEU A 280 -12.37 -10.32 10.71
C LEU A 280 -11.43 -9.96 11.88
N ILE A 281 -11.37 -10.81 12.90
CA ILE A 281 -10.47 -10.60 14.04
C ILE A 281 -9.01 -10.60 13.59
N GLY A 282 -8.60 -11.52 12.71
CA GLY A 282 -7.25 -11.55 12.15
C GLY A 282 -6.90 -10.29 11.37
N ALA A 283 -7.81 -9.79 10.54
CA ALA A 283 -7.62 -8.53 9.82
C ALA A 283 -7.51 -7.32 10.78
N LEU A 284 -8.32 -7.29 11.84
CA LEU A 284 -8.24 -6.26 12.89
C LEU A 284 -6.93 -6.33 13.67
N ILE A 285 -6.39 -7.53 13.95
CA ILE A 285 -5.08 -7.67 14.60
C ILE A 285 -3.99 -7.01 13.75
N LEU A 286 -3.96 -7.29 12.44
CA LEU A 286 -2.99 -6.69 11.53
C LEU A 286 -3.15 -5.17 11.42
N ALA A 287 -4.40 -4.68 11.34
CA ALA A 287 -4.68 -3.24 11.27
C ALA A 287 -4.28 -2.50 12.56
N VAL A 288 -4.64 -3.04 13.73
CA VAL A 288 -4.22 -2.48 15.03
C VAL A 288 -2.71 -2.50 15.17
N LEU A 289 -2.04 -3.58 14.75
CA LEU A 289 -0.58 -3.69 14.83
C LEU A 289 0.10 -2.64 13.95
N ARG A 290 -0.35 -2.47 12.70
CA ARG A 290 0.17 -1.43 11.79
C ARG A 290 -0.06 -0.02 12.31
N ASN A 291 -1.29 0.28 12.73
CA ASN A 291 -1.64 1.58 13.28
C ASN A 291 -0.83 1.87 14.54
N GLY A 292 -0.76 0.93 15.49
CA GLY A 292 0.02 1.06 16.71
C GLY A 292 1.51 1.28 16.49
N LEU A 293 2.13 0.50 15.58
CA LEU A 293 3.55 0.70 15.24
C LEU A 293 3.79 2.06 14.55
N ASN A 294 2.84 2.55 13.75
CA ASN A 294 2.90 3.88 13.18
C ASN A 294 2.81 4.98 14.25
N LEU A 295 1.89 4.88 15.21
CA LEU A 295 1.77 5.83 16.33
C LEU A 295 3.05 5.86 17.19
N LEU A 296 3.71 4.71 17.33
CA LEU A 296 5.00 4.58 18.00
C LEU A 296 6.19 5.03 17.14
N SER A 297 5.94 5.60 15.96
CA SER A 297 6.94 6.08 15.00
C SER A 297 7.97 5.00 14.60
N VAL A 298 7.56 3.73 14.59
CA VAL A 298 8.40 2.61 14.15
C VAL A 298 8.52 2.65 12.62
N SER A 299 9.75 2.56 12.09
CA SER A 299 9.96 2.61 10.64
C SER A 299 9.27 1.46 9.91
N ALA A 300 8.80 1.72 8.68
CA ALA A 300 8.08 0.73 7.87
C ALA A 300 8.89 -0.56 7.63
N PHE A 301 10.22 -0.47 7.55
CA PHE A 301 11.11 -1.62 7.44
C PHE A 301 10.97 -2.57 8.65
N TRP A 302 10.94 -2.04 9.87
CA TRP A 302 10.75 -2.85 11.08
C TRP A 302 9.32 -3.36 11.19
N GLN A 303 8.32 -2.60 10.73
CA GLN A 303 6.93 -3.07 10.70
C GLN A 303 6.79 -4.35 9.87
N GLN A 304 7.42 -4.43 8.70
CA GLN A 304 7.41 -5.65 7.87
C GLN A 304 8.01 -6.85 8.60
N VAL A 305 9.14 -6.66 9.31
CA VAL A 305 9.76 -7.72 10.12
C VAL A 305 8.82 -8.19 11.22
N VAL A 306 8.22 -7.27 11.97
CA VAL A 306 7.30 -7.60 13.08
C VAL A 306 6.07 -8.35 12.56
N ILE A 307 5.44 -7.86 11.48
CA ILE A 307 4.28 -8.52 10.87
C ILE A 307 4.65 -9.93 10.38
N GLY A 308 5.79 -10.09 9.71
CA GLY A 308 6.27 -11.40 9.25
C GLY A 308 6.49 -12.38 10.40
N VAL A 309 7.10 -11.93 11.50
CA VAL A 309 7.31 -12.75 12.71
C VAL A 309 5.97 -13.15 13.34
N VAL A 310 5.02 -12.22 13.45
CA VAL A 310 3.68 -12.50 13.99
C VAL A 310 2.96 -13.57 13.16
N ILE A 311 3.03 -13.48 11.83
CA ILE A 311 2.44 -14.47 10.92
C ILE A 311 3.12 -15.83 11.08
N ALA A 312 4.45 -15.87 11.05
CA ALA A 312 5.21 -17.11 11.18
C ALA A 312 4.90 -17.84 12.50
N LEU A 313 4.81 -17.09 13.60
CA LEU A 313 4.44 -17.65 14.90
C LEU A 313 2.99 -18.12 14.94
N ALA A 314 2.04 -17.38 14.36
CA ALA A 314 0.66 -17.83 14.26
C ALA A 314 0.54 -19.18 13.52
N VAL A 315 1.25 -19.32 12.39
CA VAL A 315 1.30 -20.56 11.60
C VAL A 315 2.01 -21.69 12.36
N LEU A 316 3.13 -21.41 13.01
CA LEU A 316 3.89 -22.40 13.78
C LEU A 316 3.04 -22.97 14.92
N LEU A 317 2.35 -22.10 15.65
CA LEU A 317 1.46 -22.49 16.74
C LEU A 317 0.30 -23.36 16.23
N ASP A 318 -0.28 -23.03 15.08
CA ASP A 318 -1.31 -23.88 14.45
C ASP A 318 -0.76 -25.27 14.05
N THR A 319 0.44 -25.32 13.48
CA THR A 319 1.10 -26.57 13.07
C THR A 319 1.40 -27.47 14.27
N VAL A 320 1.93 -26.90 15.35
CA VAL A 320 2.22 -27.63 16.60
C VAL A 320 0.95 -28.13 17.27
N ARG A 321 -0.13 -27.33 17.30
CA ARG A 321 -1.44 -27.74 17.84
C ARG A 321 -2.00 -28.96 17.10
N ARG A 322 -1.80 -29.03 15.78
CA ARG A 322 -2.26 -30.15 14.96
C ARG A 322 -1.43 -31.42 15.19
N LYS A 323 -0.10 -31.31 15.24
CA LYS A 323 0.80 -32.45 15.50
C LYS A 323 0.60 -33.06 16.90
N ALA A 324 0.13 -32.26 17.85
CA ALA A 324 -0.23 -32.72 19.20
C ALA A 324 -1.56 -33.48 19.31
N GLY A 325 -2.24 -33.78 18.18
CA GLY A 325 -3.44 -34.63 18.18
C GLY A 325 -4.69 -33.96 18.74
N ALA A 326 -4.83 -32.64 18.61
CA ALA A 326 -6.06 -31.95 18.99
C ALA A 326 -7.20 -32.36 18.03
N THR A 327 -8.05 -33.29 18.49
CA THR A 327 -9.32 -33.66 17.85
C THR A 327 -10.14 -32.38 17.59
N PRO A 328 -10.84 -32.25 16.44
CA PRO A 328 -11.75 -31.13 16.22
C PRO A 328 -12.79 -31.14 17.34
N VAL A 329 -12.91 -30.00 18.03
CA VAL A 329 -13.85 -29.85 19.15
C VAL A 329 -15.27 -29.92 18.59
N THR A 330 -15.90 -31.09 18.68
CA THR A 330 -17.35 -31.18 18.86
C THR A 330 -17.68 -30.61 20.23
N ALA A 331 -18.67 -29.74 20.27
CA ALA A 331 -19.07 -29.04 21.48
C ALA A 331 -19.53 -30.04 22.55
N GLY A 332 -18.86 -30.03 23.71
CA GLY A 332 -19.35 -30.63 24.95
C GLY A 332 -18.55 -31.82 25.47
N ALA A 333 -17.42 -31.57 26.13
CA ALA A 333 -16.92 -32.30 27.31
C ALA A 333 -15.57 -31.67 27.72
N GLY A 334 -15.51 -31.06 28.91
CA GLY A 334 -14.30 -30.46 29.45
C GLY A 334 -13.43 -31.49 30.17
N GLY A 335 -12.15 -31.55 29.81
CA GLY A 335 -11.14 -32.34 30.52
C GLY A 335 -9.72 -31.95 30.06
N SER A 336 -8.88 -31.55 31.02
CA SER A 336 -7.40 -31.40 31.05
C SER A 336 -6.60 -30.79 29.87
N GLY A 337 -7.17 -30.61 28.69
CA GLY A 337 -6.54 -29.99 27.51
C GLY A 337 -6.52 -28.45 27.50
N ASP A 338 -7.14 -27.81 28.49
CA ASP A 338 -7.35 -26.35 28.53
C ASP A 338 -6.07 -25.55 28.85
N ARG A 339 -5.14 -26.11 29.63
CA ARG A 339 -3.89 -25.39 29.99
C ARG A 339 -2.95 -25.21 28.80
N ARG A 340 -2.95 -26.16 27.85
CA ARG A 340 -2.08 -26.14 26.67
C ARG A 340 -2.62 -25.17 25.58
N LYS A 341 -3.94 -25.01 25.50
CA LYS A 341 -4.59 -24.03 24.62
C LYS A 341 -4.40 -22.59 25.13
N GLN A 342 -4.47 -22.40 26.45
CA GLN A 342 -4.23 -21.12 27.10
C GLN A 342 -2.79 -20.62 26.91
N ALA A 343 -1.79 -21.50 27.10
CA ALA A 343 -0.37 -21.14 26.92
C ALA A 343 -0.06 -20.57 25.52
N VAL A 344 -0.69 -21.11 24.48
CA VAL A 344 -0.46 -20.69 23.08
C VAL A 344 -1.03 -19.30 22.79
N THR A 345 -2.20 -18.97 23.33
CA THR A 345 -2.80 -17.63 23.22
C THR A 345 -2.00 -16.59 23.98
N TYR A 346 -1.48 -16.94 25.17
CA TYR A 346 -0.60 -16.06 25.92
C TYR A 346 0.76 -15.86 25.25
N VAL A 347 1.28 -16.83 24.49
CA VAL A 347 2.55 -16.69 23.74
C VAL A 347 2.38 -15.73 22.56
N LEU A 348 1.32 -15.83 21.75
CA LEU A 348 1.10 -14.89 20.64
C LEU A 348 0.87 -13.46 21.17
N ALA A 349 0.08 -13.33 22.25
CA ALA A 349 -0.15 -12.05 22.90
C ALA A 349 1.12 -11.48 23.58
N ALA A 350 1.96 -12.33 24.18
CA ALA A 350 3.23 -11.94 24.79
C ALA A 350 4.29 -11.59 23.73
N VAL A 351 4.31 -12.22 22.56
CA VAL A 351 5.23 -11.85 21.48
C VAL A 351 4.82 -10.54 20.83
N VAL A 352 3.52 -10.30 20.62
CA VAL A 352 3.03 -9.01 20.14
C VAL A 352 3.36 -7.91 21.15
N ALA A 353 3.11 -8.14 22.45
CA ALA A 353 3.46 -7.19 23.51
C ALA A 353 4.99 -7.00 23.66
N ALA A 354 5.81 -8.05 23.52
CA ALA A 354 7.27 -7.97 23.60
C ALA A 354 7.90 -7.35 22.36
N ALA A 355 7.36 -7.55 21.17
CA ALA A 355 7.80 -6.85 19.96
C ALA A 355 7.55 -5.35 20.07
N VAL A 356 6.41 -4.99 20.66
CA VAL A 356 6.03 -3.62 20.95
C VAL A 356 6.93 -3.00 22.04
N VAL A 357 7.11 -3.66 23.19
CA VAL A 357 7.92 -3.15 24.31
C VAL A 357 9.43 -3.17 23.99
N GLY A 358 9.90 -4.15 23.22
CA GLY A 358 11.27 -4.23 22.73
C GLY A 358 11.59 -3.12 21.73
N ALA A 359 10.65 -2.79 20.84
CA ALA A 359 10.80 -1.68 19.90
C ALA A 359 10.78 -0.31 20.61
N THR A 360 9.94 -0.11 21.63
CA THR A 360 9.90 1.16 22.38
C THR A 360 11.15 1.37 23.23
N SER A 361 11.74 0.29 23.79
CA SER A 361 12.91 0.37 24.66
C SER A 361 14.22 0.66 23.92
N PHE A 362 14.31 0.30 22.62
CA PHE A 362 15.47 0.63 21.78
C PHE A 362 15.40 2.03 21.14
N LEU A 363 14.22 2.66 21.12
CA LEU A 363 13.99 3.95 20.46
C LEU A 363 13.86 5.14 21.44
N HIS A 364 13.61 4.90 22.73
CA HIS A 364 13.37 5.96 23.72
C HIS A 364 14.60 6.41 24.53
N SER A 365 15.80 6.34 23.97
CA SER A 365 16.94 7.15 24.46
C SER A 365 16.79 8.59 23.95
N GLY A 366 15.79 9.29 24.47
CA GLY A 366 15.52 10.69 24.12
C GLY A 366 14.12 11.13 24.54
N SER A 367 13.94 11.44 25.81
CA SER A 367 12.82 12.28 26.24
C SER A 367 13.34 13.41 27.10
N SER A 368 13.10 14.63 26.62
CA SER A 368 12.79 15.75 27.48
C SER A 368 11.33 16.12 27.21
N ALA A 369 10.54 16.16 28.28
CA ALA A 369 9.19 16.67 28.27
C ALA A 369 9.22 18.19 28.12
N ALA A 370 9.04 18.67 26.89
CA ALA A 370 8.65 20.05 26.61
C ALA A 370 7.45 20.04 25.66
N LYS A 371 6.59 21.07 25.76
CA LYS A 371 5.51 21.35 24.80
C LYS A 371 6.12 21.81 23.46
N ASN A 372 6.89 20.95 22.81
CA ASN A 372 7.44 21.22 21.50
C ASN A 372 6.34 21.06 20.45
N GLU A 373 6.34 21.95 19.46
CA GLU A 373 5.48 21.83 18.29
C GLU A 373 5.76 20.47 17.62
N LYS A 374 4.71 19.66 17.39
CA LYS A 374 4.86 18.36 16.73
C LYS A 374 4.49 18.47 15.26
N ILE A 375 5.38 18.02 14.39
CA ILE A 375 5.23 18.03 12.94
C ILE A 375 5.27 16.60 12.41
N GLY A 376 4.31 16.23 11.58
CA GLY A 376 4.32 14.96 10.85
C GLY A 376 4.93 15.16 9.46
N LEU A 377 5.81 14.27 9.02
CA LEU A 377 6.35 14.21 7.66
C LEU A 377 6.07 12.84 7.04
N SER A 378 5.15 12.77 6.08
CA SER A 378 4.92 11.56 5.29
C SER A 378 5.66 11.66 3.96
N LEU A 379 6.63 10.76 3.75
CA LEU A 379 7.39 10.63 2.51
C LEU A 379 6.83 9.51 1.63
N SER A 380 6.90 9.69 0.31
CA SER A 380 6.41 8.68 -0.64
C SER A 380 7.20 7.37 -0.54
N THR A 381 8.53 7.44 -0.37
CA THR A 381 9.40 6.28 -0.20
C THR A 381 10.71 6.66 0.48
N LEU A 382 11.34 5.73 1.19
CA LEU A 382 12.74 5.84 1.66
C LEU A 382 13.71 4.90 0.94
N ASN A 383 13.25 4.19 -0.10
CA ASN A 383 14.10 3.31 -0.91
C ASN A 383 14.92 4.06 -1.97
N ASN A 384 14.69 5.37 -2.14
CA ASN A 384 15.43 6.20 -3.09
C ASN A 384 16.30 7.24 -2.32
N PRO A 385 17.60 7.39 -2.64
CA PRO A 385 18.51 8.32 -1.97
C PRO A 385 18.04 9.78 -1.92
N PHE A 386 17.28 10.24 -2.92
CA PHE A 386 16.75 11.61 -2.97
C PHE A 386 15.84 11.92 -1.77
N PHE A 387 14.90 11.03 -1.45
CA PHE A 387 13.99 11.21 -0.31
C PHE A 387 14.69 11.02 1.04
N VAL A 388 15.76 10.20 1.08
CA VAL A 388 16.61 10.08 2.26
C VAL A 388 17.28 11.43 2.59
N GLN A 389 17.69 12.19 1.57
CA GLN A 389 18.25 13.54 1.75
C GLN A 389 17.19 14.56 2.17
N ILE A 390 15.96 14.51 1.62
CA ILE A 390 14.83 15.33 2.11
C ILE A 390 14.60 15.09 3.60
N ARG A 391 14.54 13.82 4.02
CA ARG A 391 14.40 13.45 5.43
C ARG A 391 15.52 14.03 6.28
N ALA A 392 16.78 13.87 5.86
CA ALA A 392 17.93 14.36 6.62
C ALA A 392 17.87 15.89 6.80
N GLY A 393 17.61 16.63 5.73
CA GLY A 393 17.48 18.10 5.80
C GLY A 393 16.31 18.57 6.67
N ALA A 394 15.17 17.85 6.62
CA ALA A 394 14.04 18.11 7.51
C ALA A 394 14.38 17.83 8.98
N GLN A 395 15.03 16.69 9.28
CA GLN A 395 15.41 16.32 10.65
C GLN A 395 16.43 17.30 11.25
N ASP A 396 17.43 17.71 10.47
CA ASP A 396 18.44 18.67 10.93
C ASP A 396 17.83 20.04 11.20
N GLU A 397 16.87 20.48 10.39
CA GLU A 397 16.14 21.72 10.64
C GLU A 397 15.21 21.63 11.86
N ALA A 398 14.52 20.51 12.02
CA ALA A 398 13.64 20.28 13.17
C ALA A 398 14.43 20.36 14.49
N LYS A 399 15.62 19.74 14.54
CA LYS A 399 16.54 19.84 15.68
C LYS A 399 16.97 21.29 15.95
N LYS A 400 17.30 22.07 14.90
CA LYS A 400 17.69 23.49 15.04
C LYS A 400 16.56 24.36 15.57
N LEU A 401 15.32 24.07 15.18
CA LEU A 401 14.13 24.82 15.60
C LEU A 401 13.52 24.31 16.91
N GLY A 402 14.02 23.20 17.47
CA GLY A 402 13.52 22.60 18.71
C GLY A 402 12.10 22.04 18.57
N VAL A 403 11.76 21.49 17.40
CA VAL A 403 10.44 20.89 17.12
C VAL A 403 10.55 19.39 16.96
N ASP A 404 9.50 18.68 17.33
CA ASP A 404 9.46 17.21 17.27
C ASP A 404 8.95 16.79 15.89
N LEU A 405 9.81 16.14 15.09
CA LEU A 405 9.47 15.70 13.73
C LEU A 405 9.26 14.18 13.71
N SER A 406 8.01 13.74 13.50
CA SER A 406 7.69 12.35 13.21
C SER A 406 7.78 12.11 11.71
N VAL A 407 8.57 11.13 11.26
CA VAL A 407 8.75 10.81 9.84
C VAL A 407 8.21 9.42 9.54
N THR A 408 7.32 9.32 8.55
CA THR A 408 6.76 8.05 8.07
C THR A 408 7.10 7.81 6.60
N ASP A 409 7.16 6.52 6.24
CA ASP A 409 7.47 6.05 4.88
C ASP A 409 6.23 5.35 4.31
N ALA A 410 5.69 5.87 3.20
CA ALA A 410 4.53 5.29 2.53
C ALA A 410 4.86 4.09 1.65
N GLN A 411 6.14 3.81 1.38
CA GLN A 411 6.60 2.66 0.57
C GLN A 411 5.98 2.62 -0.85
N ASN A 412 5.72 3.79 -1.43
CA ASN A 412 4.98 3.97 -2.69
C ASN A 412 3.54 3.40 -2.67
N ASP A 413 2.95 3.18 -1.50
CA ASP A 413 1.53 2.81 -1.33
C ASP A 413 0.74 4.05 -0.89
N ALA A 414 -0.14 4.54 -1.77
CA ALA A 414 -0.97 5.71 -1.49
C ALA A 414 -1.99 5.47 -0.37
N SER A 415 -2.44 4.23 -0.17
CA SER A 415 -3.35 3.86 0.93
C SER A 415 -2.65 3.91 2.27
N GLN A 416 -1.38 3.50 2.30
CA GLN A 416 -0.50 3.65 3.45
C GLN A 416 -0.22 5.13 3.74
N GLN A 417 0.04 5.94 2.71
CA GLN A 417 0.19 7.39 2.90
C GLN A 417 -1.09 8.04 3.45
N ALA A 418 -2.26 7.67 2.91
CA ALA A 418 -3.54 8.15 3.42
C ALA A 418 -3.74 7.78 4.90
N ASN A 419 -3.35 6.57 5.31
CA ASN A 419 -3.36 6.15 6.72
C ASN A 419 -2.44 7.02 7.59
N GLN A 420 -1.25 7.37 7.10
CA GLN A 420 -0.29 8.19 7.83
C GLN A 420 -0.80 9.60 8.07
N LEU A 421 -1.37 10.24 7.05
CA LEU A 421 -1.99 11.57 7.19
C LEU A 421 -3.18 11.53 8.18
N GLN A 422 -4.00 10.48 8.12
CA GLN A 422 -5.11 10.29 9.07
C GLN A 422 -4.61 10.07 10.50
N ASN A 423 -3.52 9.31 10.70
CA ASN A 423 -2.89 9.13 12.01
C ASN A 423 -2.39 10.46 12.56
N PHE A 424 -1.60 11.22 11.78
CA PHE A 424 -1.12 12.54 12.19
C PHE A 424 -2.26 13.52 12.52
N THR A 425 -3.35 13.44 11.77
CA THR A 425 -4.56 14.24 12.07
C THR A 425 -5.18 13.83 13.40
N SER A 426 -5.27 12.52 13.68
CA SER A 426 -5.85 11.97 14.90
C SER A 426 -4.99 12.24 16.14
N GLU A 427 -3.66 12.27 15.98
CA GLU A 427 -2.69 12.65 17.01
C GLU A 427 -2.72 14.15 17.35
N GLY A 428 -3.46 14.96 16.57
CA GLY A 428 -3.55 16.40 16.77
C GLY A 428 -2.22 17.13 16.53
N LEU A 429 -1.43 16.69 15.54
CA LEU A 429 -0.18 17.37 15.19
C LEU A 429 -0.45 18.81 14.73
N GLY A 430 0.46 19.73 15.06
CA GLY A 430 0.26 21.16 14.79
C GLY A 430 0.47 21.54 13.32
N THR A 431 1.21 20.74 12.54
CA THR A 431 1.31 20.86 11.08
C THR A 431 1.73 19.52 10.46
N ILE A 432 1.30 19.27 9.22
CA ILE A 432 1.69 18.09 8.45
C ILE A 432 2.43 18.50 7.18
N ILE A 433 3.54 17.80 6.90
CA ILE A 433 4.29 17.86 5.65
C ILE A 433 4.04 16.56 4.89
N VAL A 434 3.73 16.65 3.60
CA VAL A 434 3.53 15.49 2.74
C VAL A 434 4.35 15.60 1.47
N ASN A 435 5.05 14.52 1.12
CA ASN A 435 5.51 14.25 -0.23
C ASN A 435 4.61 13.17 -0.84
N PRO A 436 3.64 13.57 -1.69
CA PRO A 436 2.65 12.64 -2.24
C PRO A 436 3.25 11.44 -3.00
N VAL A 437 2.76 10.24 -2.71
CA VAL A 437 2.97 9.06 -3.57
C VAL A 437 2.37 9.35 -4.96
N ASP A 438 1.16 9.92 -4.97
CA ASP A 438 0.44 10.36 -6.16
C ASP A 438 -0.32 11.66 -5.85
N SER A 439 -0.36 12.58 -6.81
CA SER A 439 -0.86 13.95 -6.59
C SER A 439 -2.37 13.98 -6.35
N ASP A 440 -3.12 13.02 -6.90
CA ASP A 440 -4.57 12.95 -6.81
C ASP A 440 -5.00 11.99 -5.69
N ALA A 441 -4.31 10.87 -5.51
CA ALA A 441 -4.67 9.85 -4.53
C ALA A 441 -4.58 10.32 -3.07
N VAL A 442 -3.71 11.29 -2.80
CA VAL A 442 -3.54 11.89 -1.47
C VAL A 442 -4.66 12.89 -1.14
N THR A 443 -5.43 13.36 -2.15
CA THR A 443 -6.41 14.43 -2.02
C THR A 443 -7.44 14.20 -0.91
N PRO A 444 -8.09 13.01 -0.80
CA PRO A 444 -9.09 12.80 0.25
C PRO A 444 -8.50 12.91 1.66
N ALA A 445 -7.28 12.38 1.85
CA ALA A 445 -6.57 12.49 3.13
C ALA A 445 -6.12 13.95 3.40
N ALA A 446 -5.63 14.67 2.40
CA ALA A 446 -5.26 16.07 2.52
C ALA A 446 -6.47 16.97 2.85
N LYS A 447 -7.64 16.72 2.25
CA LYS A 447 -8.89 17.42 2.60
C LYS A 447 -9.32 17.12 4.04
N ALA A 448 -9.11 15.90 4.53
CA ALA A 448 -9.38 15.56 5.93
C ALA A 448 -8.47 16.34 6.89
N VAL A 449 -7.18 16.50 6.55
CA VAL A 449 -6.24 17.38 7.28
C VAL A 449 -6.74 18.82 7.29
N ASN A 450 -7.17 19.36 6.14
CA ASN A 450 -7.73 20.72 6.07
C ASN A 450 -8.99 20.90 6.91
N LYS A 451 -9.87 19.88 6.95
CA LYS A 451 -11.11 19.91 7.75
C LYS A 451 -10.83 19.88 9.26
N ALA A 452 -9.69 19.36 9.68
CA ALA A 452 -9.23 19.40 11.05
C ALA A 452 -8.49 20.71 11.42
N ASP A 453 -8.50 21.71 10.51
CA ASP A 453 -7.79 22.99 10.66
C ASP A 453 -6.28 22.86 10.90
N ILE A 454 -5.69 21.74 10.45
CA ILE A 454 -4.24 21.51 10.51
C ILE A 454 -3.60 22.04 9.21
N PRO A 455 -2.59 22.92 9.27
CA PRO A 455 -1.85 23.35 8.08
C PRO A 455 -1.17 22.17 7.37
N LEU A 456 -1.22 22.17 6.04
CA LEU A 456 -0.59 21.15 5.20
C LEU A 456 0.47 21.78 4.30
N VAL A 457 1.70 21.30 4.36
CA VAL A 457 2.80 21.69 3.47
C VAL A 457 3.10 20.54 2.51
N ALA A 458 3.06 20.81 1.21
CA ALA A 458 3.52 19.85 0.21
C ALA A 458 5.02 20.03 -0.06
N VAL A 459 5.75 18.93 -0.17
CA VAL A 459 7.19 18.95 -0.51
C VAL A 459 7.49 18.03 -1.69
N ASP A 460 8.33 18.50 -2.61
CA ASP A 460 8.76 17.87 -3.86
C ASP A 460 7.64 17.63 -4.90
N ARG A 461 6.48 17.11 -4.48
CA ARG A 461 5.30 16.87 -5.33
C ARG A 461 4.10 17.67 -4.83
N ALA A 462 3.31 18.15 -5.77
CA ALA A 462 2.08 18.88 -5.47
C ALA A 462 0.96 17.93 -5.01
N VAL A 463 0.04 18.49 -4.22
CA VAL A 463 -1.24 17.87 -3.89
C VAL A 463 -2.31 18.55 -4.74
N ASN A 464 -3.06 17.79 -5.53
CA ASN A 464 -4.16 18.32 -6.33
C ASN A 464 -5.42 18.45 -5.46
N GLY A 465 -6.30 19.41 -5.78
CA GLY A 465 -7.66 19.48 -5.20
C GLY A 465 -7.78 19.71 -3.68
N ALA A 466 -6.69 19.95 -2.96
CA ALA A 466 -6.67 20.27 -1.52
C ALA A 466 -5.88 21.57 -1.24
N ASN A 467 -6.13 22.19 -0.09
CA ASN A 467 -5.47 23.43 0.29
C ASN A 467 -4.12 23.13 0.96
N THR A 468 -3.04 23.70 0.42
CA THR A 468 -1.70 23.65 1.02
C THR A 468 -1.29 25.05 1.45
N ALA A 469 -0.69 25.15 2.65
CA ALA A 469 -0.11 26.38 3.15
C ALA A 469 1.10 26.80 2.30
N ALA A 470 1.87 25.83 1.82
CA ALA A 470 2.96 26.01 0.87
C ALA A 470 3.20 24.73 0.06
N LEU A 471 3.65 24.91 -1.18
CA LEU A 471 4.35 23.90 -1.98
C LEU A 471 5.84 24.25 -2.00
N VAL A 472 6.69 23.33 -1.55
CA VAL A 472 8.15 23.44 -1.61
C VAL A 472 8.65 22.39 -2.59
N ALA A 473 8.97 22.78 -3.82
CA ALA A 473 9.39 21.86 -4.86
C ALA A 473 10.59 22.42 -5.62
N SER A 474 11.33 21.57 -6.30
CA SER A 474 12.31 22.01 -7.28
C SER A 474 11.60 22.68 -8.46
N ASP A 475 12.27 23.62 -9.12
CA ASP A 475 11.78 24.20 -10.37
C ASP A 475 11.89 23.16 -11.52
N ASN A 476 10.94 22.23 -11.55
CA ASN A 476 10.94 21.09 -12.46
C ASN A 476 10.74 21.50 -13.92
N VAL A 477 9.99 22.58 -14.19
CA VAL A 477 9.76 23.07 -15.56
C VAL A 477 11.07 23.65 -16.11
N SER A 478 11.69 24.57 -15.37
CA SER A 478 13.00 25.13 -15.72
C SER A 478 14.06 24.03 -15.83
N GLY A 479 14.05 23.06 -14.91
CA GLY A 479 14.94 21.92 -14.99
C GLY A 479 14.75 21.05 -16.22
N GLY A 480 13.50 20.83 -16.64
CA GLY A 480 13.18 20.12 -17.89
C GLY A 480 13.71 20.88 -19.11
N GLU A 481 13.51 22.19 -19.16
CA GLU A 481 14.03 23.05 -20.24
C GLU A 481 15.57 23.02 -20.30
N LEU A 482 16.22 23.08 -19.13
CA LEU A 482 17.68 22.96 -19.01
C LEU A 482 18.17 21.59 -19.50
N ALA A 483 17.50 20.50 -19.13
CA ALA A 483 17.83 19.17 -19.62
C ALA A 483 17.70 19.07 -21.16
N ALA A 484 16.63 19.63 -21.73
CA ALA A 484 16.41 19.65 -23.18
C ALA A 484 17.52 20.43 -23.89
N LYS A 485 17.83 21.62 -23.39
CA LYS A 485 18.92 22.45 -23.90
C LYS A 485 20.26 21.72 -23.86
N SER A 486 20.63 21.16 -22.71
CA SER A 486 21.90 20.45 -22.53
C SER A 486 22.02 19.25 -23.46
N LEU A 487 20.95 18.46 -23.62
CA LEU A 487 20.99 17.31 -24.53
C LEU A 487 21.11 17.75 -25.98
N ALA A 488 20.30 18.72 -26.40
CA ALA A 488 20.28 19.19 -27.77
C ALA A 488 21.60 19.85 -28.17
N GLU A 489 22.19 20.68 -27.32
CA GLU A 489 23.50 21.29 -27.57
C GLU A 489 24.61 20.24 -27.67
N LYS A 490 24.59 19.22 -26.81
CA LYS A 490 25.56 18.12 -26.87
C LYS A 490 25.46 17.30 -28.15
N LEU A 491 24.25 17.17 -28.71
CA LEU A 491 23.99 16.50 -29.99
C LEU A 491 24.19 17.41 -31.22
N GLY A 492 24.56 18.69 -31.02
CA GLY A 492 24.72 19.65 -32.12
C GLY A 492 23.40 20.06 -32.77
N GLY A 493 22.30 20.03 -32.01
CA GLY A 493 20.96 20.50 -32.42
C GLY A 493 20.15 19.52 -33.26
N LYS A 494 20.64 18.30 -33.49
CA LYS A 494 19.94 17.25 -34.26
C LYS A 494 20.21 15.85 -33.72
N GLY A 495 19.25 14.94 -33.85
CA GLY A 495 19.40 13.55 -33.42
C GLY A 495 18.09 12.94 -32.93
N GLU A 496 18.11 11.63 -32.72
CA GLU A 496 16.93 10.88 -32.27
C GLU A 496 17.07 10.48 -30.80
N ILE A 497 16.06 10.76 -29.98
CA ILE A 497 16.13 10.60 -28.53
C ILE A 497 14.96 9.78 -27.99
N VAL A 498 15.17 9.16 -26.81
CA VAL A 498 14.11 8.53 -26.02
C VAL A 498 14.00 9.18 -24.65
N ILE A 499 12.82 9.08 -24.04
CA ILE A 499 12.54 9.64 -22.72
C ILE A 499 12.11 8.55 -21.75
N LEU A 500 12.82 8.42 -20.63
CA LEU A 500 12.41 7.61 -19.49
C LEU A 500 11.68 8.51 -18.48
N GLN A 501 10.38 8.28 -18.36
CA GLN A 501 9.52 9.09 -17.51
C GLN A 501 9.49 8.52 -16.09
N GLY A 502 9.30 9.40 -15.11
CA GLY A 502 9.08 9.00 -13.74
C GLY A 502 7.75 8.27 -13.51
N GLN A 503 7.41 8.08 -12.23
CA GLN A 503 6.12 7.53 -11.85
C GLN A 503 5.00 8.47 -12.32
N ALA A 504 4.12 7.93 -13.15
CA ALA A 504 2.95 8.63 -13.63
C ALA A 504 2.02 9.06 -12.49
N GLY A 505 1.35 10.20 -12.65
CA GLY A 505 0.50 10.81 -11.62
C GLY A 505 1.24 11.76 -10.66
N THR A 506 2.57 11.76 -10.67
CA THR A 506 3.38 12.73 -9.90
C THR A 506 3.52 14.08 -10.63
N SER A 507 3.44 15.19 -9.89
CA SER A 507 3.63 16.53 -10.48
C SER A 507 5.04 16.71 -11.05
N ALA A 508 6.07 16.19 -10.37
CA ALA A 508 7.45 16.28 -10.82
C ALA A 508 7.67 15.67 -12.22
N SER A 509 7.14 14.48 -12.50
CA SER A 509 7.24 13.87 -13.83
C SER A 509 6.51 14.71 -14.89
N ARG A 510 5.29 15.19 -14.58
CA ARG A 510 4.53 16.06 -15.50
C ARG A 510 5.28 17.35 -15.82
N GLU A 511 5.82 18.02 -14.82
CA GLU A 511 6.52 19.30 -14.94
C GLU A 511 7.85 19.16 -15.68
N ARG A 512 8.69 18.15 -15.32
CA ARG A 512 9.95 17.86 -16.03
C ARG A 512 9.70 17.53 -17.50
N GLY A 513 8.75 16.65 -17.77
CA GLY A 513 8.38 16.28 -19.14
C GLY A 513 7.82 17.45 -19.96
N ALA A 514 7.01 18.33 -19.34
CA ALA A 514 6.48 19.52 -19.99
C ALA A 514 7.59 20.55 -20.29
N GLY A 515 8.45 20.84 -19.32
CA GLY A 515 9.60 21.73 -19.51
C GLY A 515 10.57 21.22 -20.57
N PHE A 516 10.84 19.91 -20.57
CA PHE A 516 11.67 19.29 -21.61
C PHE A 516 11.05 19.42 -23.00
N ALA A 517 9.74 19.19 -23.11
CA ALA A 517 9.02 19.37 -24.38
C ALA A 517 9.02 20.84 -24.85
N GLU A 518 8.90 21.81 -23.93
CA GLU A 518 9.00 23.24 -24.25
C GLU A 518 10.41 23.60 -24.74
N GLY A 519 11.45 23.19 -24.00
CA GLY A 519 12.84 23.46 -24.35
C GLY A 519 13.25 22.89 -25.71
N LEU A 520 12.69 21.73 -26.10
CA LEU A 520 12.93 21.14 -27.41
C LEU A 520 12.37 21.96 -28.58
N LYS A 521 11.40 22.86 -28.37
CA LYS A 521 10.88 23.72 -29.46
C LYS A 521 11.97 24.60 -30.09
N ALA A 522 13.03 24.91 -29.35
CA ALA A 522 14.19 25.64 -29.87
C ALA A 522 15.10 24.78 -30.76
N TYR A 523 14.93 23.45 -30.77
CA TYR A 523 15.79 22.48 -31.47
C TYR A 523 14.96 21.54 -32.36
N PRO A 524 14.40 22.03 -33.48
CA PRO A 524 13.52 21.23 -34.34
C PRO A 524 14.19 20.03 -35.01
N GLY A 525 15.53 19.94 -34.97
CA GLY A 525 16.28 18.78 -35.45
C GLY A 525 16.32 17.60 -34.48
N ILE A 526 15.86 17.77 -33.24
CA ILE A 526 15.77 16.70 -32.24
C ILE A 526 14.41 16.03 -32.32
N LYS A 527 14.39 14.71 -32.50
CA LYS A 527 13.17 13.91 -32.63
C LYS A 527 13.03 12.95 -31.46
N VAL A 528 11.89 12.99 -30.79
CA VAL A 528 11.57 12.01 -29.74
C VAL A 528 10.98 10.76 -30.38
N LEU A 529 11.69 9.64 -30.29
CA LEU A 529 11.27 8.34 -30.83
C LEU A 529 10.23 7.66 -29.93
N ALA A 530 10.45 7.70 -28.61
CA ALA A 530 9.59 7.05 -27.63
C ALA A 530 9.68 7.74 -26.27
N LYS A 531 8.59 7.63 -25.50
CA LYS A 531 8.53 8.01 -24.08
C LYS A 531 7.91 6.83 -23.32
N GLN A 532 8.57 6.35 -22.27
CA GLN A 532 8.04 5.25 -21.46
C GLN A 532 8.32 5.47 -19.97
N PRO A 533 7.34 5.20 -19.08
CA PRO A 533 7.55 5.24 -17.64
C PRO A 533 8.54 4.16 -17.16
N ALA A 534 9.48 4.57 -16.31
CA ALA A 534 10.37 3.69 -15.54
C ALA A 534 10.25 3.93 -14.01
N ASP A 535 9.23 4.65 -13.58
CA ASP A 535 8.76 4.75 -12.18
C ASP A 535 9.81 5.17 -11.15
N TRP A 536 10.78 6.00 -11.54
CA TRP A 536 11.90 6.43 -10.67
C TRP A 536 12.83 5.29 -10.21
N ASP A 537 12.76 4.12 -10.86
CA ASP A 537 13.43 2.89 -10.43
C ASP A 537 14.57 2.50 -11.39
N ARG A 538 15.72 2.15 -10.81
CA ARG A 538 16.94 1.80 -11.55
C ARG A 538 16.79 0.51 -12.36
N THR A 539 16.11 -0.49 -11.83
CA THR A 539 15.91 -1.78 -12.51
C THR A 539 14.93 -1.61 -13.66
N LYS A 540 13.82 -0.89 -13.45
CA LYS A 540 12.89 -0.56 -14.52
C LYS A 540 13.54 0.31 -15.60
N GLY A 541 14.38 1.27 -15.22
CA GLY A 541 15.15 2.07 -16.17
C GLY A 541 16.02 1.21 -17.09
N LEU A 542 16.66 0.17 -16.55
CA LEU A 542 17.40 -0.84 -17.33
C LEU A 542 16.49 -1.61 -18.28
N ASP A 543 15.37 -2.14 -17.79
CA ASP A 543 14.45 -2.96 -18.59
C ASP A 543 13.80 -2.16 -19.73
N VAL A 544 13.30 -0.96 -19.43
CA VAL A 544 12.70 -0.05 -20.40
C VAL A 544 13.72 0.38 -21.44
N MET A 545 14.92 0.81 -21.02
CA MET A 545 15.96 1.21 -21.98
C MET A 545 16.41 0.05 -22.87
N THR A 546 16.49 -1.18 -22.33
CA THR A 546 16.82 -2.37 -23.11
C THR A 546 15.81 -2.60 -24.23
N ASN A 547 14.52 -2.49 -23.92
CA ASN A 547 13.45 -2.65 -24.91
C ASN A 547 13.46 -1.51 -25.94
N LEU A 548 13.64 -0.27 -25.51
CA LEU A 548 13.69 0.89 -26.39
C LEU A 548 14.90 0.85 -27.33
N LEU A 549 16.06 0.39 -26.84
CA LEU A 549 17.27 0.24 -27.66
C LEU A 549 17.12 -0.87 -28.71
N GLN A 550 16.37 -1.94 -28.41
CA GLN A 550 16.07 -2.99 -29.39
C GLN A 550 15.11 -2.48 -30.48
N ALA A 551 14.13 -1.67 -30.10
CA ALA A 551 13.16 -1.09 -31.04
C ALA A 551 13.71 0.10 -31.84
N ASN A 552 14.68 0.81 -31.28
CA ASN A 552 15.25 2.05 -31.82
C ASN A 552 16.79 2.02 -31.70
N PRO A 553 17.49 1.15 -32.45
CA PRO A 553 18.95 1.03 -32.39
C PRO A 553 19.73 2.31 -32.76
N GLU A 554 19.08 3.24 -33.45
CA GLU A 554 19.56 4.54 -33.92
C GLU A 554 19.49 5.68 -32.88
N VAL A 555 19.06 5.40 -31.65
CA VAL A 555 18.99 6.41 -30.58
C VAL A 555 20.35 7.08 -30.33
N ASP A 556 20.37 8.42 -30.38
CA ASP A 556 21.53 9.28 -30.11
C ASP A 556 21.53 9.83 -28.68
N GLY A 557 20.36 9.91 -28.04
CA GLY A 557 20.23 10.51 -26.71
C GLY A 557 19.12 9.92 -25.84
N VAL A 558 19.32 9.99 -24.53
CA VAL A 558 18.35 9.56 -23.51
C VAL A 558 18.16 10.70 -22.53
N PHE A 559 16.92 11.13 -22.34
CA PHE A 559 16.54 11.92 -21.19
C PHE A 559 15.83 11.01 -20.18
N ALA A 560 16.42 10.83 -19.01
CA ALA A 560 15.76 10.20 -17.88
C ALA A 560 15.36 11.28 -16.89
N GLU A 561 14.08 11.30 -16.52
CA GLU A 561 13.55 12.31 -15.61
C GLU A 561 14.15 12.22 -14.20
N ASN A 562 14.99 11.21 -13.89
CA ASN A 562 15.82 11.13 -12.69
C ASN A 562 17.07 10.26 -12.87
N ASP A 563 18.02 10.36 -11.94
CA ASP A 563 19.32 9.71 -12.00
C ASP A 563 19.22 8.18 -11.84
N GLU A 564 18.30 7.68 -11.03
CA GLU A 564 18.13 6.22 -10.87
C GLU A 564 17.77 5.55 -12.20
N MET A 565 16.82 6.12 -12.93
CA MET A 565 16.47 5.64 -14.27
C MET A 565 17.61 5.86 -15.27
N ALA A 566 18.34 6.98 -15.17
CA ALA A 566 19.51 7.25 -16.01
C ALA A 566 20.62 6.21 -15.81
N LEU A 567 20.90 5.81 -14.56
CA LEU A 567 21.87 4.77 -14.22
C LEU A 567 21.43 3.39 -14.72
N GLY A 568 20.13 3.10 -14.67
CA GLY A 568 19.54 1.93 -15.33
C GLY A 568 19.77 1.95 -16.84
N ALA A 569 19.51 3.08 -17.49
CA ALA A 569 19.73 3.28 -18.93
C ALA A 569 21.19 3.13 -19.34
N ILE A 570 22.12 3.71 -18.55
CA ILE A 570 23.57 3.56 -18.74
C ILE A 570 23.96 2.09 -18.74
N LYS A 571 23.41 1.30 -17.80
CA LYS A 571 23.66 -0.15 -17.74
C LYS A 571 23.14 -0.89 -18.98
N ALA A 572 21.98 -0.50 -19.52
CA ALA A 572 21.42 -1.06 -20.75
C ALA A 572 22.29 -0.73 -21.98
N LEU A 573 22.77 0.51 -22.05
CA LEU A 573 23.59 1.04 -23.14
C LEU A 573 25.02 0.49 -23.14
N GLY A 574 25.54 0.11 -21.96
CA GLY A 574 26.90 -0.39 -21.81
C GLY A 574 27.93 0.63 -22.29
N SER A 575 28.82 0.23 -23.20
CA SER A 575 29.89 1.09 -23.71
C SER A 575 29.42 2.26 -24.59
N LYS A 576 28.16 2.27 -25.01
CA LYS A 576 27.56 3.35 -25.80
C LYS A 576 27.28 4.60 -24.95
N ALA A 577 27.00 4.43 -23.66
CA ALA A 577 26.62 5.50 -22.74
C ALA A 577 27.73 6.55 -22.63
N GLY A 578 27.36 7.83 -22.77
CA GLY A 578 28.27 8.98 -22.71
C GLY A 578 29.15 9.15 -23.96
N LYS A 579 29.17 8.17 -24.87
CA LYS A 579 29.94 8.19 -26.12
C LYS A 579 29.02 8.38 -27.32
N SER A 580 28.50 7.29 -27.88
CA SER A 580 27.60 7.34 -29.02
C SER A 580 26.16 7.69 -28.62
N VAL A 581 25.80 7.44 -27.36
CA VAL A 581 24.47 7.79 -26.82
C VAL A 581 24.64 8.67 -25.59
N GLN A 582 24.17 9.91 -25.68
CA GLN A 582 24.28 10.89 -24.60
C GLN A 582 23.14 10.72 -23.61
N VAL A 583 23.44 10.56 -22.32
CA VAL A 583 22.43 10.36 -21.28
C VAL A 583 22.37 11.59 -20.40
N ILE A 584 21.18 12.15 -20.18
CA ILE A 584 20.93 13.20 -19.19
C ILE A 584 19.99 12.66 -18.11
N GLY A 585 20.37 12.87 -16.86
CA GLY A 585 19.60 12.56 -15.67
C GLY A 585 19.08 13.82 -14.98
N PHE A 586 18.51 13.61 -13.81
CA PHE A 586 17.94 14.64 -12.95
C PHE A 586 18.10 14.16 -11.50
N ASP A 587 18.21 15.07 -10.53
CA ASP A 587 18.34 14.84 -9.07
C ASP A 587 19.72 15.24 -8.54
N GLY A 588 20.82 14.92 -9.23
CA GLY A 588 22.17 15.16 -8.73
C GLY A 588 22.53 14.24 -7.55
N THR A 589 22.10 12.99 -7.61
CA THR A 589 22.42 11.97 -6.59
C THR A 589 23.90 11.65 -6.59
N ALA A 590 24.44 11.18 -5.45
CA ALA A 590 25.86 10.81 -5.35
C ALA A 590 26.31 9.79 -6.42
N ASP A 591 25.46 8.81 -6.75
CA ASP A 591 25.74 7.85 -7.83
C ASP A 591 25.64 8.50 -9.22
N GLY A 592 24.67 9.39 -9.43
CA GLY A 592 24.53 10.17 -10.66
C GLY A 592 25.75 11.07 -10.91
N LEU A 593 26.20 11.80 -9.89
CA LEU A 593 27.40 12.65 -9.95
C LEU A 593 28.66 11.83 -10.24
N LYS A 594 28.83 10.65 -9.63
CA LYS A 594 29.91 9.72 -9.99
C LYS A 594 29.83 9.25 -11.44
N ALA A 595 28.62 9.03 -11.96
CA ALA A 595 28.44 8.68 -13.38
C ALA A 595 28.75 9.85 -14.32
N VAL A 596 28.53 11.09 -13.88
CA VAL A 596 28.98 12.31 -14.57
C VAL A 596 30.51 12.40 -14.57
N GLU A 597 31.16 12.20 -13.42
CA GLU A 597 32.62 12.15 -13.30
C GLU A 597 33.23 11.05 -14.19
N ALA A 598 32.59 9.88 -14.26
CA ALA A 598 33.01 8.78 -15.11
C ALA A 598 32.70 8.99 -16.61
N GLY A 599 31.97 10.06 -16.96
CA GLY A 599 31.57 10.38 -18.33
C GLY A 599 30.52 9.44 -18.94
N ALA A 600 29.91 8.55 -18.15
CA ALA A 600 28.83 7.67 -18.60
C ALA A 600 27.46 8.40 -18.62
N LEU A 601 27.28 9.36 -17.70
CA LEU A 601 26.19 10.31 -17.69
C LEU A 601 26.73 11.65 -18.19
N TYR A 602 26.14 12.26 -19.22
CA TYR A 602 26.66 13.53 -19.74
C TYR A 602 26.38 14.68 -18.76
N ALA A 603 25.15 14.74 -18.26
CA ALA A 603 24.74 15.74 -17.29
C ALA A 603 23.66 15.21 -16.36
N SER A 604 23.57 15.77 -15.16
CA SER A 604 22.41 15.64 -14.27
C SER A 604 21.89 17.02 -13.91
N VAL A 605 20.58 17.23 -14.02
CA VAL A 605 19.95 18.44 -13.48
C VAL A 605 19.80 18.27 -11.97
N ALA A 606 20.79 18.75 -11.23
CA ALA A 606 20.91 18.58 -9.79
C ALA A 606 19.86 19.40 -9.04
N GLN A 607 19.19 18.70 -8.13
CA GLN A 607 18.24 19.26 -7.18
C GLN A 607 18.94 19.50 -5.83
N GLN A 608 18.22 20.11 -4.89
CA GLN A 608 18.70 20.35 -3.52
C GLN A 608 17.76 19.69 -2.50
N PRO A 609 17.72 18.35 -2.42
CA PRO A 609 16.74 17.63 -1.59
C PRO A 609 16.82 17.97 -0.09
N ALA A 610 18.03 18.10 0.48
CA ALA A 610 18.18 18.51 1.87
C ALA A 610 17.59 19.92 2.12
N GLU A 611 17.74 20.82 1.16
CA GLU A 611 17.17 22.17 1.22
C GLU A 611 15.64 22.16 1.11
N LEU A 612 15.06 21.30 0.26
CA LEU A 612 13.61 21.09 0.18
C LEU A 612 13.04 20.68 1.55
N GLY A 613 13.66 19.68 2.20
CA GLY A 613 13.28 19.24 3.54
C GLY A 613 13.41 20.36 4.57
N ARG A 614 14.50 21.12 4.51
CA ARG A 614 14.77 22.26 5.40
C ARG A 614 13.71 23.36 5.26
N ILE A 615 13.40 23.78 4.04
CA ILE A 615 12.40 24.82 3.77
C ILE A 615 11.01 24.32 4.17
N ALA A 616 10.67 23.05 3.89
CA ALA A 616 9.38 22.48 4.26
C ALA A 616 9.15 22.54 5.78
N VAL A 617 10.14 22.19 6.60
CA VAL A 617 10.04 22.30 8.06
C VAL A 617 9.91 23.76 8.53
N ARG A 618 10.69 24.69 7.97
CA ARG A 618 10.52 26.12 8.29
C ARG A 618 9.13 26.63 7.97
N ASN A 619 8.62 26.28 6.80
CA ASN A 619 7.30 26.68 6.34
C ASN A 619 6.21 26.04 7.20
N ALA A 620 6.41 24.80 7.64
CA ALA A 620 5.50 24.12 8.55
C ALA A 620 5.43 24.83 9.91
N VAL A 621 6.58 25.15 10.53
CA VAL A 621 6.63 25.89 11.80
C VAL A 621 5.98 27.27 11.69
N LYS A 622 6.18 27.98 10.58
CA LYS A 622 5.53 29.27 10.32
C LYS A 622 4.01 29.13 10.18
N ALA A 623 3.57 28.12 9.42
CA ALA A 623 2.15 27.85 9.22
C ALA A 623 1.44 27.47 10.53
N ALA A 624 2.07 26.66 11.39
CA ALA A 624 1.58 26.34 12.73
C ALA A 624 1.37 27.59 13.61
N LYS A 625 2.23 28.60 13.46
CA LYS A 625 2.12 29.89 14.18
C LYS A 625 1.12 30.87 13.53
N GLY A 626 0.45 30.48 12.45
CA GLY A 626 -0.44 31.37 11.69
C GLY A 626 0.29 32.46 10.90
N GLU A 627 1.60 32.34 10.71
CA GLU A 627 2.39 33.29 9.92
C GLU A 627 2.13 33.09 8.42
N LYS A 628 2.22 34.17 7.63
CA LYS A 628 2.09 34.08 6.18
C LYS A 628 3.30 33.35 5.58
N VAL A 629 3.02 32.30 4.82
CA VAL A 629 4.02 31.54 4.04
C VAL A 629 3.76 31.75 2.55
N ALA A 630 4.82 31.78 1.74
CA ALA A 630 4.69 31.81 0.30
C ALA A 630 3.99 30.52 -0.18
N LYS A 631 2.92 30.67 -0.99
CA LYS A 631 2.14 29.52 -1.48
C LYS A 631 2.97 28.53 -2.30
N SER A 632 3.98 29.03 -2.99
CA SER A 632 4.88 28.21 -3.81
C SER A 632 6.31 28.71 -3.61
N VAL A 633 7.22 27.79 -3.30
CA VAL A 633 8.66 28.03 -3.17
C VAL A 633 9.36 27.07 -4.13
N MET A 634 9.75 27.59 -5.27
CA MET A 634 10.47 26.84 -6.31
C MET A 634 11.98 26.95 -6.05
N VAL A 635 12.59 25.83 -5.66
CA VAL A 635 14.02 25.75 -5.39
C VAL A 635 14.77 25.60 -6.71
N PRO A 636 15.74 26.48 -7.01
CA PRO A 636 16.49 26.41 -8.25
C PRO A 636 17.25 25.09 -8.40
N VAL A 637 17.28 24.59 -9.63
CA VAL A 637 18.09 23.45 -10.05
C VAL A 637 19.29 23.91 -10.87
N LYS A 638 20.33 23.08 -10.96
CA LYS A 638 21.54 23.40 -11.71
C LYS A 638 21.95 22.23 -12.58
N VAL A 639 22.38 22.50 -13.81
CA VAL A 639 22.98 21.45 -14.65
C VAL A 639 24.39 21.16 -14.14
N VAL A 640 24.63 19.90 -13.82
CA VAL A 640 25.95 19.40 -13.41
C VAL A 640 26.52 18.54 -14.52
N THR A 641 27.72 18.90 -14.97
CA THR A 641 28.51 18.21 -16.01
C THR A 641 29.89 17.87 -15.44
N SER A 642 30.72 17.18 -16.21
CA SER A 642 32.11 16.90 -15.83
C SER A 642 32.94 18.15 -15.51
N GLU A 643 32.51 19.34 -15.97
CA GLU A 643 33.21 20.60 -15.77
C GLU A 643 33.01 21.20 -14.36
N ASN A 644 31.85 20.97 -13.75
CA ASN A 644 31.47 21.58 -12.46
C ASN A 644 31.08 20.56 -11.37
N VAL A 645 31.09 19.26 -11.66
CA VAL A 645 30.69 18.20 -10.71
C VAL A 645 31.43 18.24 -9.37
N ALA A 646 32.70 18.68 -9.37
CA ALA A 646 33.49 18.83 -8.15
C ALA A 646 32.88 19.82 -7.13
N GLU A 647 32.02 20.75 -7.56
CA GLU A 647 31.30 21.68 -6.68
C GLU A 647 30.12 21.02 -5.94
N PHE A 648 29.70 19.83 -6.37
CA PHE A 648 28.50 19.12 -5.90
C PHE A 648 28.83 17.78 -5.22
N SER A 649 30.05 17.25 -5.38
CA SER A 649 30.50 15.97 -4.81
C SER A 649 30.95 16.04 -3.33
N GLY A 650 30.45 17.02 -2.56
CA GLY A 650 30.90 17.35 -1.19
C GLY A 650 30.02 16.84 -0.06
#